data_AF-A0A4Q4PGB1-F1
#
_entry.id   AF-A0A4Q4PGB1-F1
#
_cell.length_a   1.000
_cell.length_b   1.000
_cell.length_c   1.000
_cell.angle_alpha   90.00
_cell.angle_beta   90.00
_cell.angle_gamma   90.00
#
_symmetry.space_group_name_H-M   'P 1'
#
loop_
_entity.id
_entity.type
_entity.pdbx_description
1 polymer ?
#
loop_
_entity_poly.entity_id
_entity_poly.type
_entity_poly.pdbx_seq_one_letter_code
_entity_poly.pdbx_strand_id
1 'polypeptide(L)'
;MHLPSLIACLGAVGIQGAAISRFSRQVSNDTEPASNISSIQGIAAITDGYWLNDLSGNGRAAFNGNSAYKVFRNVKEYGAKGDGVTDDSDAINRAISDGNRCGPGVCDSATDSPAVVYIPSGTYLISKPIIFYYMTQLIGNPRGLPVLKAAPTLQALALIDASPYGSNGNAGWTSTNIFLRQIRNLVIDGTAVAPTSGFQGIHWPASQATTIQNVKIRMTQASNSVHAGIFVENGSGGHMADLDIEGGLYGMNIGNQQFTMRNVKISKAVTGISQIWDWGWLYSGLSISDCGTAFSMSNGAAANKLEVGSVVIIDSEITNCQKFVDMAWTRTSKPIGAGQLILENIKLNNVPNAVVGNGATVLPGGTLTIQAWGQGNKYAPNANGPEKFQGNISPVARPGSLLDGGKYYSKSKPQYENLGTGDFISARGSGATGDGRTDDTRAVQDAVTRAAAQNKVLFFEHGVYRVTNTIYVPPGSRMVGETFSAIMGSGATFGNKDSPVPIMQIGKPGESGHIEWSDMIVQTQGATPGAIVIQYNLNSDRGSGVWDVHTRIGGSKGTNLQVAQCPATVGSVNQQCMAAHTNVHVTKGANGAYFENNWFWTADHDLDDARSTQISIFTGRGLHIEAQNVWLWANGVEHHALYQYQFNDASNIFAGFIQTETPYYMPTPDASNQPYGRSDAFSDPVYPSGASAYGLRVLRSKNVLIYGGGLYSFFRNYNVGCSSADAPNGFRNCQSRVFSIEGASSVQAFALSEVGSEWMVTVDGVDKAKWSDNLSVYSNTIGWLGYGF
;
A
#
# COMPACT_ATOMS: atom_id res chain seq x y z
N MET A 1 -32.03 2.45 -23.41
CA MET A 1 -32.02 3.92 -23.56
C MET A 1 -31.00 4.45 -22.53
N HIS A 2 -29.81 4.78 -23.03
CA HIS A 2 -28.68 5.55 -22.47
C HIS A 2 -28.06 5.26 -21.08
N LEU A 3 -26.90 4.55 -21.10
CA LEU A 3 -25.67 4.90 -20.36
C LEU A 3 -25.17 6.30 -20.82
N PRO A 4 -24.40 7.11 -20.04
CA PRO A 4 -23.23 6.69 -19.24
C PRO A 4 -22.96 7.43 -17.90
N SER A 5 -22.13 6.84 -17.02
CA SER A 5 -21.60 7.49 -15.80
C SER A 5 -20.21 6.97 -15.37
N LEU A 6 -19.35 6.62 -16.34
CA LEU A 6 -17.99 6.08 -16.06
C LEU A 6 -16.85 6.84 -16.78
N ILE A 7 -17.09 8.09 -17.17
CA ILE A 7 -16.08 8.98 -17.76
C ILE A 7 -15.96 10.23 -16.89
N ALA A 8 -15.30 10.10 -15.72
CA ALA A 8 -14.93 11.26 -14.91
C ALA A 8 -13.51 11.15 -14.30
N CYS A 9 -12.79 10.04 -14.50
CA CYS A 9 -11.36 9.92 -14.16
C CYS A 9 -10.42 9.87 -15.38
N LEU A 10 -10.96 9.79 -16.61
CA LEU A 10 -10.19 9.76 -17.86
C LEU A 10 -10.02 11.13 -18.53
N GLY A 11 -10.55 12.21 -17.93
CA GLY A 11 -10.56 13.56 -18.53
C GLY A 11 -9.31 14.41 -18.27
N ALA A 12 -8.32 13.94 -17.51
CA ALA A 12 -7.17 14.76 -17.07
C ALA A 12 -5.85 14.50 -17.82
N VAL A 13 -5.86 13.68 -18.88
CA VAL A 13 -4.69 13.52 -19.77
C VAL A 13 -5.15 13.61 -21.22
N GLY A 14 -5.50 14.82 -21.63
CA GLY A 14 -5.76 15.16 -23.02
C GLY A 14 -4.61 15.98 -23.58
N ILE A 15 -4.08 15.51 -24.72
CA ILE A 15 -3.22 16.21 -25.70
C ILE A 15 -1.70 16.05 -25.48
N GLN A 16 -1.15 14.94 -25.99
CA GLN A 16 -0.26 14.91 -27.17
C GLN A 16 0.08 13.44 -27.50
N GLY A 17 -0.68 12.83 -28.40
CA GLY A 17 -0.36 11.54 -29.01
C GLY A 17 -0.35 11.71 -30.53
N ALA A 18 0.80 12.05 -31.10
CA ALA A 18 0.96 12.11 -32.55
C ALA A 18 1.34 10.73 -33.09
N ALA A 19 0.43 10.18 -33.90
CA ALA A 19 0.63 9.26 -35.02
C ALA A 19 1.37 7.93 -34.79
N ILE A 20 0.61 6.85 -34.64
CA ILE A 20 1.03 5.51 -35.10
C ILE A 20 -0.03 4.97 -36.06
N SER A 21 0.42 4.61 -37.27
CA SER A 21 -0.40 4.18 -38.40
C SER A 21 -1.07 2.82 -38.18
N ARG A 22 -2.30 2.70 -38.67
CA ARG A 22 -3.13 1.50 -38.65
C ARG A 22 -2.46 0.33 -39.38
N PHE A 23 -2.10 -0.73 -38.66
CA PHE A 23 -1.89 -2.05 -39.24
C PHE A 23 -3.21 -2.83 -39.19
N SER A 24 -3.78 -3.11 -40.37
CA SER A 24 -4.85 -4.09 -40.53
C SER A 24 -4.22 -5.48 -40.61
N ARG A 25 -4.69 -6.43 -39.80
CA ARG A 25 -4.36 -7.85 -39.99
C ARG A 25 -5.64 -8.66 -40.08
N GLN A 26 -5.75 -9.40 -41.18
CA GLN A 26 -6.80 -10.35 -41.49
C GLN A 26 -6.91 -11.41 -40.40
N VAL A 27 -8.15 -11.71 -40.02
CA VAL A 27 -8.53 -12.84 -39.18
C VAL A 27 -8.52 -14.09 -40.06
N SER A 28 -7.60 -15.02 -39.82
CA SER A 28 -7.74 -16.41 -40.28
C SER A 28 -8.39 -17.20 -39.14
N ASN A 29 -9.63 -17.64 -39.36
CA ASN A 29 -10.31 -18.63 -38.53
C ASN A 29 -9.73 -20.00 -38.86
N ASP A 30 -8.75 -20.47 -38.08
CA ASP A 30 -8.45 -21.89 -37.99
C ASP A 30 -8.60 -22.33 -36.54
N THR A 31 -9.73 -22.99 -36.27
CA THR A 31 -9.98 -23.74 -35.05
C THR A 31 -9.24 -25.07 -35.12
N GLU A 32 -8.09 -25.18 -34.44
CA GLU A 32 -7.51 -26.50 -34.18
C GLU A 32 -8.17 -27.16 -32.94
N PRO A 33 -8.44 -28.47 -32.98
CA PRO A 33 -9.11 -29.17 -31.91
C PRO A 33 -8.17 -29.43 -30.72
N ALA A 34 -8.77 -29.38 -29.52
CA ALA A 34 -8.14 -29.76 -28.27
C ALA A 34 -7.54 -31.18 -28.36
N SER A 35 -6.21 -31.27 -28.40
CA SER A 35 -5.49 -32.53 -28.27
C SER A 35 -5.17 -32.81 -26.80
N ASN A 36 -5.32 -34.08 -26.46
CA ASN A 36 -5.29 -34.65 -25.11
C ASN A 36 -4.07 -34.21 -24.28
N ILE A 37 -4.35 -33.65 -23.10
CA ILE A 37 -3.36 -33.41 -22.05
C ILE A 37 -2.96 -34.78 -21.48
N SER A 38 -1.90 -35.37 -22.02
CA SER A 38 -1.17 -36.43 -21.33
C SER A 38 -0.45 -35.84 -20.13
N SER A 39 -0.64 -36.47 -18.96
CA SER A 39 0.04 -36.26 -17.69
C SER A 39 1.45 -35.65 -17.80
N ILE A 40 1.64 -34.44 -17.27
CA ILE A 40 2.96 -33.94 -16.92
C ILE A 40 3.47 -34.81 -15.77
N GLN A 41 4.29 -35.81 -16.11
CA GLN A 41 5.10 -36.54 -15.13
C GLN A 41 5.92 -35.53 -14.32
N GLY A 42 5.91 -35.71 -12.99
CA GLY A 42 6.53 -34.78 -12.04
C GLY A 42 7.99 -34.50 -12.37
N ILE A 43 8.27 -33.30 -12.87
CA ILE A 43 9.61 -32.74 -12.90
C ILE A 43 10.02 -32.58 -11.42
N ALA A 44 11.15 -33.15 -11.05
CA ALA A 44 11.69 -33.01 -9.70
C ALA A 44 11.89 -31.51 -9.38
N ALA A 45 11.55 -31.10 -8.15
CA ALA A 45 11.74 -29.73 -7.69
C ALA A 45 13.21 -29.31 -7.88
N ILE A 46 13.41 -28.13 -8.49
CA ILE A 46 14.74 -27.60 -8.79
C ILE A 46 15.20 -26.76 -7.60
N THR A 47 16.08 -27.29 -6.76
CA THR A 47 16.64 -26.54 -5.62
C THR A 47 17.71 -25.54 -6.08
N ASP A 48 17.76 -24.36 -5.48
CA ASP A 48 18.76 -23.33 -5.80
C ASP A 48 19.41 -22.68 -4.56
N GLY A 49 19.14 -23.23 -3.37
CA GLY A 49 19.75 -22.80 -2.11
C GLY A 49 19.08 -21.60 -1.48
N TYR A 50 18.04 -21.01 -2.08
CA TYR A 50 17.20 -20.04 -1.40
C TYR A 50 16.02 -20.75 -0.73
N TRP A 51 15.83 -20.49 0.58
CA TRP A 51 14.89 -21.25 1.41
C TRP A 51 13.46 -21.26 0.86
N LEU A 52 13.00 -20.17 0.24
CA LEU A 52 11.63 -20.09 -0.27
C LEU A 52 11.41 -21.14 -1.35
N ASN A 53 12.32 -21.22 -2.32
CA ASN A 53 12.22 -22.22 -3.38
C ASN A 53 12.35 -23.65 -2.85
N ASP A 54 13.26 -23.85 -1.90
CA ASP A 54 13.61 -25.18 -1.42
C ASP A 54 12.62 -25.73 -0.36
N LEU A 55 11.79 -24.89 0.26
CA LEU A 55 10.75 -25.28 1.23
C LEU A 55 9.32 -25.19 0.69
N SER A 56 9.08 -24.39 -0.34
CA SER A 56 7.75 -24.19 -0.93
C SER A 56 7.23 -25.42 -1.70
N GLY A 57 5.99 -25.30 -2.19
CA GLY A 57 5.34 -26.35 -2.98
C GLY A 57 4.32 -27.18 -2.19
N ASN A 58 4.20 -26.91 -0.89
CA ASN A 58 3.23 -27.55 0.01
C ASN A 58 2.08 -26.62 0.42
N GLY A 59 1.99 -25.43 -0.18
CA GLY A 59 0.89 -24.50 0.02
C GLY A 59 -0.44 -25.01 -0.52
N ARG A 60 -1.53 -24.58 0.12
CA ARG A 60 -2.91 -24.93 -0.21
C ARG A 60 -3.76 -23.66 -0.30
N ALA A 61 -4.40 -23.45 -1.46
CA ALA A 61 -5.47 -22.47 -1.59
C ALA A 61 -6.77 -23.05 -0.98
N ALA A 62 -6.99 -22.80 0.32
CA ALA A 62 -7.98 -23.51 1.15
C ALA A 62 -9.42 -23.51 0.60
N PHE A 63 -9.81 -22.44 -0.10
CA PHE A 63 -11.14 -22.22 -0.65
C PHE A 63 -11.20 -22.22 -2.18
N ASN A 64 -10.12 -22.63 -2.85
CA ASN A 64 -10.14 -22.87 -4.29
C ASN A 64 -10.97 -24.12 -4.60
N GLY A 65 -11.76 -24.10 -5.67
CA GLY A 65 -12.54 -25.26 -6.10
C GLY A 65 -11.69 -26.43 -6.60
N ASN A 66 -10.45 -26.18 -7.00
CA ASN A 66 -9.49 -27.20 -7.42
C ASN A 66 -8.54 -27.57 -6.27
N SER A 67 -8.72 -28.78 -5.71
CA SER A 67 -7.85 -29.29 -4.64
C SER A 67 -6.38 -29.51 -5.06
N ALA A 68 -6.10 -29.59 -6.36
CA ALA A 68 -4.76 -29.71 -6.93
C ALA A 68 -4.16 -28.34 -7.35
N TYR A 69 -4.80 -27.23 -6.97
CA TYR A 69 -4.29 -25.89 -7.27
C TYR A 69 -2.90 -25.69 -6.68
N LYS A 70 -1.94 -25.30 -7.53
CA LYS A 70 -0.57 -25.00 -7.11
C LYS A 70 -0.45 -23.55 -6.68
N VAL A 71 0.10 -23.27 -5.50
CA VAL A 71 0.36 -21.89 -5.04
C VAL A 71 1.76 -21.43 -5.46
N PHE A 72 2.77 -22.25 -5.19
CA PHE A 72 4.15 -21.97 -5.59
C PHE A 72 4.44 -22.51 -6.99
N ARG A 73 5.15 -21.72 -7.78
CA ARG A 73 5.42 -22.00 -9.20
C ARG A 73 6.82 -21.51 -9.55
N ASN A 74 7.74 -22.43 -9.80
CA ASN A 74 9.06 -22.09 -10.31
C ASN A 74 9.01 -22.01 -11.85
N VAL A 75 9.37 -20.87 -12.44
CA VAL A 75 9.25 -20.65 -13.89
C VAL A 75 10.03 -21.67 -14.74
N LYS A 76 11.11 -22.28 -14.20
CA LYS A 76 11.87 -23.32 -14.91
C LYS A 76 11.08 -24.63 -15.05
N GLU A 77 10.16 -24.93 -14.13
CA GLU A 77 9.22 -26.06 -14.24
C GLU A 77 8.17 -25.85 -15.35
N TYR A 78 7.95 -24.60 -15.74
CA TYR A 78 7.08 -24.21 -16.86
C TYR A 78 7.84 -24.05 -18.19
N GLY A 79 9.12 -24.43 -18.21
CA GLY A 79 9.96 -24.50 -19.40
C GLY A 79 10.91 -23.31 -19.60
N ALA A 80 10.93 -22.34 -18.69
CA ALA A 80 11.85 -21.21 -18.80
C ALA A 80 13.31 -21.69 -18.70
N LYS A 81 14.21 -21.16 -19.54
CA LYS A 81 15.62 -21.54 -19.57
C LYS A 81 16.48 -20.64 -18.71
N GLY A 82 16.24 -19.34 -18.73
CA GLY A 82 17.07 -18.37 -18.02
C GLY A 82 18.51 -18.28 -18.58
N ASP A 83 18.69 -18.53 -19.87
CA ASP A 83 19.99 -18.55 -20.58
C ASP A 83 20.32 -17.24 -21.33
N GLY A 84 19.38 -16.29 -21.38
CA GLY A 84 19.48 -14.99 -22.04
C GLY A 84 19.30 -15.03 -23.56
N VAL A 85 18.96 -16.19 -24.11
CA VAL A 85 18.84 -16.44 -25.57
C VAL A 85 17.45 -16.99 -25.90
N THR A 86 16.99 -18.00 -25.15
CA THR A 86 15.65 -18.56 -25.30
C THR A 86 14.61 -17.55 -24.83
N ASP A 87 13.58 -17.33 -25.63
CA ASP A 87 12.45 -16.50 -25.24
C ASP A 87 11.61 -17.21 -24.16
N ASP A 88 11.66 -16.67 -22.95
CA ASP A 88 11.03 -17.24 -21.76
C ASP A 88 9.65 -16.61 -21.47
N SER A 89 9.17 -15.68 -22.32
CA SER A 89 7.91 -14.95 -22.09
C SER A 89 6.72 -15.89 -21.86
N ASP A 90 6.57 -16.92 -22.71
CA ASP A 90 5.45 -17.84 -22.62
C ASP A 90 5.57 -18.77 -21.40
N ALA A 91 6.79 -19.15 -21.01
CA ALA A 91 7.00 -19.98 -19.82
C ALA A 91 6.66 -19.23 -18.53
N ILE A 92 7.08 -17.97 -18.41
CA ILE A 92 6.76 -17.12 -17.27
C ILE A 92 5.25 -16.84 -17.23
N ASN A 93 4.63 -16.48 -18.36
CA ASN A 93 3.19 -16.24 -18.41
C ASN A 93 2.36 -17.50 -18.12
N ARG A 94 2.82 -18.71 -18.52
CA ARG A 94 2.21 -19.97 -18.11
C ARG A 94 2.30 -20.17 -16.60
N ALA A 95 3.46 -19.93 -15.99
CA ALA A 95 3.59 -19.97 -14.54
C ALA A 95 2.65 -18.97 -13.87
N ILE A 96 2.47 -17.77 -14.40
CA ILE A 96 1.55 -16.79 -13.81
C ILE A 96 0.08 -17.21 -13.96
N SER A 97 -0.32 -17.79 -15.10
CA SER A 97 -1.73 -18.06 -15.42
C SER A 97 -2.25 -19.43 -14.98
N ASP A 98 -1.36 -20.39 -14.67
CA ASP A 98 -1.73 -21.76 -14.33
C ASP A 98 -2.69 -21.87 -13.14
N GLY A 99 -3.71 -22.72 -13.30
CA GLY A 99 -4.74 -22.98 -12.30
C GLY A 99 -6.03 -22.15 -12.44
N ASN A 100 -6.41 -21.71 -13.64
CA ASN A 100 -7.63 -20.94 -13.93
C ASN A 100 -7.79 -19.72 -13.01
N ARG A 101 -6.74 -18.89 -12.99
CA ARG A 101 -6.63 -17.75 -12.08
C ARG A 101 -7.44 -16.54 -12.55
N CYS A 102 -7.51 -15.56 -11.65
CA CYS A 102 -8.08 -14.25 -11.93
C CYS A 102 -7.18 -13.42 -12.88
N GLY A 103 -7.41 -13.60 -14.19
CA GLY A 103 -6.74 -12.89 -15.29
C GLY A 103 -7.52 -11.67 -15.80
N PRO A 104 -6.92 -10.86 -16.71
CA PRO A 104 -7.56 -9.67 -17.25
C PRO A 104 -8.91 -9.99 -17.91
N GLY A 105 -9.96 -9.26 -17.54
CA GLY A 105 -11.31 -9.45 -18.08
C GLY A 105 -12.02 -10.75 -17.66
N VAL A 106 -11.42 -11.57 -16.80
CA VAL A 106 -12.03 -12.81 -16.26
C VAL A 106 -12.77 -12.53 -14.95
N CYS A 107 -12.30 -11.56 -14.16
CA CYS A 107 -12.70 -11.27 -12.79
C CYS A 107 -12.31 -9.83 -12.43
N ASP A 108 -13.02 -9.23 -11.47
CA ASP A 108 -12.62 -7.95 -10.89
C ASP A 108 -11.54 -8.11 -9.81
N SER A 109 -11.62 -9.21 -9.04
CA SER A 109 -10.64 -9.62 -8.03
C SER A 109 -10.83 -11.11 -7.67
N ALA A 110 -9.89 -11.67 -6.91
CA ALA A 110 -10.03 -13.01 -6.32
C ALA A 110 -9.06 -13.19 -5.15
N THR A 111 -9.47 -13.95 -4.14
CA THR A 111 -8.63 -14.30 -2.98
C THR A 111 -8.31 -15.78 -2.85
N ASP A 112 -8.95 -16.62 -3.67
CA ASP A 112 -8.81 -18.08 -3.67
C ASP A 112 -7.84 -18.61 -4.73
N SER A 113 -7.21 -17.76 -5.53
CA SER A 113 -6.26 -18.15 -6.59
C SER A 113 -4.89 -17.43 -6.49
N PRO A 114 -4.21 -17.50 -5.33
CA PRO A 114 -2.92 -16.86 -5.13
C PRO A 114 -1.79 -17.53 -5.93
N ALA A 115 -0.81 -16.73 -6.35
CA ALA A 115 0.40 -17.26 -6.96
C ALA A 115 1.68 -16.67 -6.42
N VAL A 116 2.59 -17.54 -6.00
CA VAL A 116 4.01 -17.23 -5.85
C VAL A 116 4.72 -17.73 -7.09
N VAL A 117 5.11 -16.80 -7.95
CA VAL A 117 5.88 -17.10 -9.16
C VAL A 117 7.33 -16.80 -8.87
N TYR A 118 8.09 -17.87 -8.67
CA TYR A 118 9.50 -17.82 -8.35
C TYR A 118 10.37 -17.85 -9.61
N ILE A 119 11.32 -16.92 -9.69
CA ILE A 119 12.29 -16.81 -10.78
C ILE A 119 13.69 -17.12 -10.22
N PRO A 120 14.24 -18.32 -10.47
CA PRO A 120 15.61 -18.65 -10.10
C PRO A 120 16.62 -17.72 -10.78
N SER A 121 17.84 -17.67 -10.28
CA SER A 121 18.93 -16.95 -10.95
C SER A 121 19.09 -17.37 -12.42
N GLY A 122 19.30 -16.39 -13.28
CA GLY A 122 19.42 -16.55 -14.73
C GLY A 122 19.09 -15.25 -15.46
N THR A 123 19.23 -15.26 -16.79
CA THR A 123 18.79 -14.17 -17.66
C THR A 123 17.64 -14.67 -18.52
N TYR A 124 16.48 -14.06 -18.45
CA TYR A 124 15.26 -14.48 -19.13
C TYR A 124 14.99 -13.47 -20.25
N LEU A 125 15.10 -13.90 -21.52
CA LEU A 125 14.78 -13.03 -22.65
C LEU A 125 13.26 -12.92 -22.79
N ILE A 126 12.74 -11.70 -22.83
CA ILE A 126 11.31 -11.39 -22.83
C ILE A 126 10.94 -10.64 -24.11
N SER A 127 10.27 -11.30 -25.04
CA SER A 127 9.75 -10.69 -26.28
C SER A 127 8.26 -10.36 -26.24
N LYS A 128 7.51 -10.86 -25.25
CA LYS A 128 6.10 -10.55 -24.99
C LYS A 128 5.95 -10.08 -23.54
N PRO A 129 5.01 -9.15 -23.25
CA PRO A 129 4.84 -8.66 -21.89
C PRO A 129 4.49 -9.79 -20.92
N ILE A 130 5.04 -9.71 -19.72
CA ILE A 130 4.68 -10.54 -18.57
C ILE A 130 3.38 -9.95 -18.01
N ILE A 131 2.27 -10.67 -18.15
CA ILE A 131 0.96 -10.21 -17.69
C ILE A 131 0.80 -10.61 -16.22
N PHE A 132 0.81 -9.63 -15.34
CA PHE A 132 0.88 -9.84 -13.90
C PHE A 132 -0.52 -9.92 -13.30
N TYR A 133 -1.02 -11.14 -13.14
CA TYR A 133 -2.41 -11.45 -12.73
C TYR A 133 -2.74 -11.00 -11.29
N TYR A 134 -4.02 -10.97 -10.95
CA TYR A 134 -4.50 -10.67 -9.60
C TYR A 134 -3.89 -11.60 -8.54
N MET A 135 -3.67 -11.11 -7.31
CA MET A 135 -3.09 -11.88 -6.18
C MET A 135 -1.81 -12.68 -6.55
N THR A 136 -0.88 -12.04 -7.27
CA THR A 136 0.39 -12.63 -7.69
C THR A 136 1.56 -11.98 -6.96
N GLN A 137 2.54 -12.78 -6.57
CA GLN A 137 3.86 -12.33 -6.14
C GLN A 137 4.89 -12.84 -7.15
N LEU A 138 5.67 -11.94 -7.73
CA LEU A 138 6.80 -12.26 -8.60
C LEU A 138 8.09 -12.10 -7.78
N ILE A 139 8.76 -13.22 -7.47
CA ILE A 139 9.89 -13.25 -6.55
C ILE A 139 11.11 -13.83 -7.25
N GLY A 140 12.16 -13.03 -7.42
CA GLY A 140 13.45 -13.53 -7.85
C GLY A 140 14.29 -14.11 -6.72
N ASN A 141 15.28 -14.93 -7.08
CA ASN A 141 16.30 -15.40 -6.14
C ASN A 141 17.15 -14.21 -5.63
N PRO A 142 17.12 -13.86 -4.33
CA PRO A 142 17.86 -12.70 -3.83
C PRO A 142 19.38 -12.94 -3.69
N ARG A 143 19.85 -14.20 -3.74
CA ARG A 143 21.28 -14.56 -3.70
C ARG A 143 21.97 -14.33 -5.04
N GLY A 144 21.18 -14.21 -6.11
CA GLY A 144 21.63 -13.85 -7.45
C GLY A 144 20.43 -13.37 -8.26
N LEU A 145 20.21 -12.06 -8.28
CA LEU A 145 19.00 -11.47 -8.86
C LEU A 145 18.84 -11.92 -10.32
N PRO A 146 17.71 -12.56 -10.69
CA PRO A 146 17.42 -12.86 -12.08
C PRO A 146 17.24 -11.59 -12.90
N VAL A 147 17.66 -11.65 -14.15
CA VAL A 147 17.54 -10.57 -15.12
C VAL A 147 16.39 -10.88 -16.07
N LEU A 148 15.35 -10.05 -16.06
CA LEU A 148 14.33 -10.01 -17.10
C LEU A 148 14.79 -9.05 -18.19
N LYS A 149 15.28 -9.61 -19.30
CA LYS A 149 15.88 -8.85 -20.40
C LYS A 149 14.86 -8.64 -21.50
N ALA A 150 14.49 -7.39 -21.77
CA ALA A 150 13.63 -7.06 -22.90
C ALA A 150 14.33 -7.44 -24.22
N ALA A 151 13.61 -8.12 -25.12
CA ALA A 151 14.05 -8.28 -26.49
C ALA A 151 14.03 -6.92 -27.21
N PRO A 152 14.95 -6.64 -28.15
CA PRO A 152 14.92 -5.41 -28.94
C PRO A 152 13.61 -5.18 -29.71
N THR A 153 12.89 -6.27 -29.98
CA THR A 153 11.63 -6.30 -30.73
C THR A 153 10.39 -6.24 -29.85
N LEU A 154 10.52 -6.12 -28.51
CA LEU A 154 9.38 -6.04 -27.60
C LEU A 154 8.51 -4.82 -27.97
N GLN A 155 7.25 -5.08 -28.33
CA GLN A 155 6.23 -4.07 -28.57
C GLN A 155 5.12 -4.24 -27.53
N ALA A 156 5.26 -3.55 -26.41
CA ALA A 156 4.31 -3.56 -25.31
C ALA A 156 4.34 -2.22 -24.58
N LEU A 157 3.35 -1.97 -23.74
CA LEU A 157 3.39 -0.87 -22.77
C LEU A 157 4.62 -1.08 -21.87
N ALA A 158 4.62 -2.16 -21.09
CA ALA A 158 5.72 -2.50 -20.19
C ALA A 158 6.23 -3.93 -20.38
N LEU A 159 7.44 -4.21 -19.86
CA LEU A 159 7.94 -5.58 -19.73
C LEU A 159 7.08 -6.39 -18.75
N ILE A 160 6.72 -5.79 -17.60
CA ILE A 160 5.73 -6.33 -16.66
C ILE A 160 4.50 -5.44 -16.69
N ASP A 161 3.35 -6.01 -17.04
CA ASP A 161 2.07 -5.30 -17.14
C ASP A 161 1.09 -5.79 -16.08
N ALA A 162 0.82 -4.96 -15.07
CA ALA A 162 -0.08 -5.29 -13.96
C ALA A 162 -1.57 -5.04 -14.25
N SER A 163 -1.92 -4.39 -15.35
CA SER A 163 -3.32 -4.19 -15.76
C SER A 163 -3.39 -3.87 -17.25
N PRO A 164 -3.24 -4.89 -18.14
CA PRO A 164 -3.15 -4.64 -19.56
C PRO A 164 -4.45 -4.04 -20.11
N TYR A 165 -4.32 -3.10 -21.04
CA TYR A 165 -5.46 -2.49 -21.70
C TYR A 165 -5.99 -3.38 -22.84
N GLY A 166 -7.29 -3.63 -22.83
CA GLY A 166 -8.00 -4.31 -23.92
C GLY A 166 -8.13 -3.44 -25.17
N SER A 167 -8.60 -4.03 -26.27
CA SER A 167 -8.77 -3.35 -27.56
C SER A 167 -9.77 -2.17 -27.54
N ASN A 168 -10.66 -2.13 -26.54
CA ASN A 168 -11.60 -1.04 -26.29
C ASN A 168 -11.03 0.05 -25.36
N GLY A 169 -9.78 -0.08 -24.91
CA GLY A 169 -9.14 0.84 -23.98
C GLY A 169 -9.49 0.63 -22.52
N ASN A 170 -10.21 -0.45 -22.17
CA ASN A 170 -10.47 -0.78 -20.77
C ASN A 170 -9.25 -1.45 -20.13
N ALA A 171 -8.90 -1.06 -18.92
CA ALA A 171 -7.87 -1.74 -18.13
C ALA A 171 -8.30 -3.17 -17.75
N GLY A 172 -7.32 -4.04 -17.50
CA GLY A 172 -7.55 -5.45 -17.12
C GLY A 172 -8.25 -5.60 -15.77
N TRP A 173 -8.00 -4.65 -14.86
CA TRP A 173 -8.68 -4.48 -13.57
C TRP A 173 -8.86 -3.00 -13.27
N THR A 174 -9.89 -2.67 -12.49
CA THR A 174 -10.07 -1.35 -11.88
C THR A 174 -8.92 -1.08 -10.91
N SER A 175 -8.16 -0.01 -11.14
CA SER A 175 -6.90 0.25 -10.43
C SER A 175 -7.05 0.43 -8.93
N THR A 176 -8.16 1.01 -8.46
CA THR A 176 -8.50 1.14 -7.02
C THR A 176 -8.77 -0.20 -6.34
N ASN A 177 -8.92 -1.29 -7.10
CA ASN A 177 -9.21 -2.63 -6.58
C ASN A 177 -8.06 -3.61 -6.85
N ILE A 178 -6.87 -3.14 -7.27
CA ILE A 178 -5.68 -3.97 -7.48
C ILE A 178 -4.91 -4.14 -6.17
N PHE A 179 -5.24 -5.20 -5.43
CA PHE A 179 -4.67 -5.49 -4.10
C PHE A 179 -3.77 -6.74 -4.09
N LEU A 180 -3.04 -6.93 -2.99
CA LEU A 180 -2.35 -8.18 -2.63
C LEU A 180 -1.35 -8.65 -3.69
N ARG A 181 -0.47 -7.76 -4.16
CA ARG A 181 0.54 -8.09 -5.19
C ARG A 181 1.94 -7.64 -4.82
N GLN A 182 2.94 -8.42 -5.17
CA GLN A 182 4.33 -8.07 -4.89
C GLN A 182 5.24 -8.33 -6.09
N ILE A 183 6.23 -7.46 -6.32
CA ILE A 183 7.38 -7.72 -7.17
C ILE A 183 8.63 -7.53 -6.33
N ARG A 184 9.49 -8.55 -6.24
CA ARG A 184 10.76 -8.41 -5.51
C ARG A 184 11.93 -9.18 -6.09
N ASN A 185 13.13 -8.65 -5.86
CA ASN A 185 14.42 -9.25 -6.18
C ASN A 185 14.64 -9.49 -7.69
N LEU A 186 14.42 -8.48 -8.52
CA LEU A 186 14.59 -8.59 -9.97
C LEU A 186 15.54 -7.53 -10.52
N VAL A 187 16.21 -7.86 -11.62
CA VAL A 187 16.78 -6.87 -12.54
C VAL A 187 15.90 -6.84 -13.78
N ILE A 188 15.42 -5.66 -14.18
CA ILE A 188 14.71 -5.42 -15.43
C ILE A 188 15.68 -4.69 -16.36
N ASP A 189 16.06 -5.33 -17.46
CA ASP A 189 17.01 -4.79 -18.43
C ASP A 189 16.30 -4.46 -19.75
N GLY A 190 16.03 -3.17 -19.94
CA GLY A 190 15.46 -2.59 -21.16
C GLY A 190 16.50 -2.01 -22.12
N THR A 191 17.80 -2.15 -21.86
CA THR A 191 18.86 -1.48 -22.64
C THR A 191 18.97 -1.94 -24.09
N ALA A 192 18.39 -3.09 -24.41
CA ALA A 192 18.31 -3.61 -25.78
C ALA A 192 17.19 -2.94 -26.62
N VAL A 193 16.24 -2.25 -25.98
CA VAL A 193 15.17 -1.52 -26.67
C VAL A 193 15.70 -0.16 -27.11
N ALA A 194 15.42 0.21 -28.36
CA ALA A 194 15.86 1.50 -28.89
C ALA A 194 15.30 2.65 -28.04
N PRO A 195 16.07 3.73 -27.78
CA PRO A 195 15.63 4.82 -26.91
C PRO A 195 14.39 5.55 -27.45
N THR A 196 14.17 5.52 -28.77
CA THR A 196 13.00 6.13 -29.43
C THR A 196 11.78 5.21 -29.50
N SER A 197 11.90 3.96 -29.06
CA SER A 197 10.80 3.00 -28.98
C SER A 197 10.19 3.03 -27.59
N GLY A 198 8.86 3.05 -27.51
CA GLY A 198 8.14 3.01 -26.23
C GLY A 198 8.54 1.78 -25.42
N PHE A 199 8.94 2.00 -24.17
CA PHE A 199 9.26 0.95 -23.21
C PHE A 199 9.01 1.46 -21.80
N GLN A 200 8.27 0.69 -21.02
CA GLN A 200 8.30 0.81 -19.57
C GLN A 200 8.84 -0.46 -18.91
N GLY A 201 9.61 -0.33 -17.84
CA GLY A 201 10.06 -1.50 -17.08
C GLY A 201 8.88 -2.20 -16.42
N ILE A 202 8.10 -1.45 -15.66
CA ILE A 202 6.90 -1.93 -14.95
C ILE A 202 5.74 -0.95 -15.16
N HIS A 203 4.60 -1.45 -15.63
CA HIS A 203 3.31 -0.77 -15.53
C HIS A 203 2.62 -1.23 -14.25
N TRP A 204 2.43 -0.31 -13.30
CA TRP A 204 2.05 -0.62 -11.91
C TRP A 204 0.84 0.19 -11.40
N PRO A 205 -0.33 0.14 -12.06
CA PRO A 205 -1.56 0.60 -11.42
C PRO A 205 -1.81 -0.30 -10.21
N ALA A 206 -1.80 0.30 -9.02
CA ALA A 206 -1.77 -0.45 -7.78
C ALA A 206 -2.54 0.27 -6.68
N SER A 207 -3.08 -0.55 -5.76
CA SER A 207 -3.76 -0.11 -4.56
C SER A 207 -3.11 -0.69 -3.29
N GLN A 208 -3.82 -0.73 -2.16
CA GLN A 208 -3.30 -1.19 -0.88
C GLN A 208 -2.80 -2.64 -0.91
N ALA A 209 -1.96 -2.99 0.07
CA ALA A 209 -1.31 -4.29 0.17
C ALA A 209 -0.54 -4.70 -1.11
N THR A 210 0.10 -3.73 -1.74
CA THR A 210 1.01 -3.96 -2.87
C THR A 210 2.40 -3.41 -2.55
N THR A 211 3.44 -4.12 -3.02
CA THR A 211 4.83 -3.69 -2.84
C THR A 211 5.71 -4.01 -4.04
N ILE A 212 6.58 -3.06 -4.42
CA ILE A 212 7.79 -3.35 -5.20
C ILE A 212 9.00 -3.19 -4.27
N GLN A 213 9.85 -4.22 -4.17
CA GLN A 213 11.00 -4.23 -3.25
C GLN A 213 12.25 -4.81 -3.89
N ASN A 214 13.42 -4.17 -3.70
CA ASN A 214 14.70 -4.70 -4.18
C ASN A 214 14.69 -5.00 -5.70
N VAL A 215 14.30 -3.99 -6.49
CA VAL A 215 14.23 -4.09 -7.94
C VAL A 215 15.20 -3.11 -8.59
N LYS A 216 15.98 -3.62 -9.53
CA LYS A 216 16.88 -2.82 -10.36
C LYS A 216 16.28 -2.66 -11.75
N ILE A 217 16.28 -1.46 -12.30
CA ILE A 217 15.82 -1.21 -13.66
C ILE A 217 16.94 -0.53 -14.44
N ARG A 218 17.26 -1.04 -15.63
CA ARG A 218 18.30 -0.51 -16.52
C ARG A 218 17.66 -0.16 -17.86
N MET A 219 17.81 1.09 -18.25
CA MET A 219 17.26 1.62 -19.51
C MET A 219 18.36 2.32 -20.30
N THR A 220 18.08 2.54 -21.58
CA THR A 220 19.00 3.25 -22.47
C THR A 220 19.19 4.70 -22.01
N GLN A 221 20.45 5.14 -21.96
CA GLN A 221 20.85 6.50 -21.58
C GLN A 221 20.96 7.34 -22.84
N ALA A 222 19.91 8.08 -23.17
CA ALA A 222 19.89 8.96 -24.32
C ALA A 222 18.96 10.16 -24.04
N SER A 223 19.34 11.34 -24.51
CA SER A 223 18.54 12.57 -24.34
C SER A 223 17.21 12.52 -25.09
N ASN A 224 17.10 11.68 -26.12
CA ASN A 224 15.87 11.42 -26.87
C ASN A 224 15.17 10.12 -26.44
N SER A 225 15.53 9.55 -25.29
CA SER A 225 14.83 8.38 -24.74
C SER A 225 13.35 8.71 -24.52
N VAL A 226 12.49 7.72 -24.71
CA VAL A 226 11.06 7.74 -24.32
C VAL A 226 10.75 6.67 -23.27
N HIS A 227 11.79 6.06 -22.69
CA HIS A 227 11.64 4.99 -21.72
C HIS A 227 11.22 5.53 -20.34
N ALA A 228 10.45 4.74 -19.61
CA ALA A 228 10.17 4.97 -18.19
C ALA A 228 10.49 3.73 -17.36
N GLY A 229 11.14 3.88 -16.20
CA GLY A 229 11.46 2.72 -15.36
C GLY A 229 10.19 2.09 -14.80
N ILE A 230 9.42 2.90 -14.07
CA ILE A 230 8.11 2.53 -13.55
C ILE A 230 7.08 3.55 -14.05
N PHE A 231 5.95 3.05 -14.54
CA PHE A 231 4.80 3.83 -14.97
C PHE A 231 3.59 3.50 -14.11
N VAL A 232 3.01 4.53 -13.50
CA VAL A 232 1.76 4.44 -12.74
C VAL A 232 0.89 5.59 -13.20
N GLU A 233 -0.22 5.28 -13.85
CA GLU A 233 -1.16 6.26 -14.36
C GLU A 233 -2.31 6.54 -13.39
N ASN A 234 -2.67 5.57 -12.54
CA ASN A 234 -3.65 5.72 -11.46
C ASN A 234 -3.63 4.55 -10.45
N GLY A 235 -4.43 4.65 -9.39
CA GLY A 235 -4.64 3.62 -8.35
C GLY A 235 -4.93 4.23 -6.97
N SER A 236 -4.89 3.43 -5.90
CA SER A 236 -5.01 3.86 -4.49
C SER A 236 -3.88 3.28 -3.63
N GLY A 237 -2.67 3.65 -4.03
CA GLY A 237 -1.45 2.92 -3.84
C GLY A 237 -0.86 2.94 -2.45
N GLY A 238 0.09 2.02 -2.34
CA GLY A 238 0.72 1.55 -1.12
C GLY A 238 2.21 1.88 -1.08
N HIS A 239 3.07 0.88 -1.29
CA HIS A 239 4.47 0.96 -0.88
C HIS A 239 5.48 0.56 -1.97
N MET A 240 6.58 1.30 -2.12
CA MET A 240 7.75 0.85 -2.88
C MET A 240 9.01 1.13 -2.07
N ALA A 241 9.92 0.17 -2.03
CA ALA A 241 11.19 0.31 -1.33
C ALA A 241 12.37 -0.29 -2.09
N ASP A 242 13.56 0.23 -1.81
CA ASP A 242 14.83 -0.36 -2.24
C ASP A 242 14.92 -0.51 -3.77
N LEU A 243 14.70 0.59 -4.48
CA LEU A 243 14.74 0.63 -5.95
C LEU A 243 16.07 1.21 -6.44
N ASP A 244 16.58 0.69 -7.55
CA ASP A 244 17.78 1.22 -8.22
C ASP A 244 17.55 1.31 -9.73
N ILE A 245 17.27 2.52 -10.22
CA ILE A 245 16.86 2.79 -11.60
C ILE A 245 17.96 3.59 -12.31
N GLU A 246 18.33 3.19 -13.52
CA GLU A 246 19.34 3.89 -14.34
C GLU A 246 18.84 4.15 -15.76
N GLY A 247 19.00 5.39 -16.24
CA GLY A 247 18.66 5.79 -17.60
C GLY A 247 17.19 6.20 -17.80
N GLY A 248 16.78 6.30 -19.07
CA GLY A 248 15.41 6.63 -19.48
C GLY A 248 15.08 8.13 -19.53
N LEU A 249 13.92 8.44 -20.13
CA LEU A 249 13.32 9.77 -20.05
C LEU A 249 12.91 10.06 -18.61
N TYR A 250 12.23 9.09 -18.02
CA TYR A 250 11.78 9.11 -16.64
C TYR A 250 12.37 7.91 -15.91
N GLY A 251 13.02 8.13 -14.78
CA GLY A 251 13.24 7.02 -13.84
C GLY A 251 11.89 6.45 -13.42
N MET A 252 10.97 7.33 -13.04
CA MET A 252 9.58 6.99 -12.71
C MET A 252 8.62 8.06 -13.27
N ASN A 253 7.52 7.62 -13.87
CA ASN A 253 6.43 8.48 -14.35
C ASN A 253 5.13 8.05 -13.66
N ILE A 254 4.72 8.76 -12.62
CA ILE A 254 3.82 8.21 -11.60
C ILE A 254 2.72 9.17 -11.18
N GLY A 255 1.51 8.64 -11.04
CA GLY A 255 0.37 9.31 -10.44
C GLY A 255 -0.66 8.33 -9.90
N ASN A 256 -1.17 8.66 -8.72
CA ASN A 256 -1.96 7.77 -7.88
C ASN A 256 -2.59 8.61 -6.77
N GLN A 257 -3.68 8.16 -6.13
CA GLN A 257 -4.28 8.89 -5.00
C GLN A 257 -3.24 9.18 -3.91
N GLN A 258 -2.56 8.13 -3.44
CA GLN A 258 -1.49 8.25 -2.46
C GLN A 258 -0.45 7.15 -2.61
N PHE A 259 0.71 7.35 -1.99
CA PHE A 259 1.75 6.32 -1.89
C PHE A 259 2.84 6.70 -0.87
N THR A 260 3.60 5.69 -0.46
CA THR A 260 4.87 5.86 0.28
C THR A 260 6.01 5.21 -0.47
N MET A 261 7.10 5.95 -0.67
CA MET A 261 8.32 5.47 -1.32
C MET A 261 9.53 5.67 -0.44
N ARG A 262 10.34 4.61 -0.30
CA ARG A 262 11.53 4.63 0.54
C ARG A 262 12.75 4.10 -0.17
N ASN A 263 13.92 4.70 0.08
CA ASN A 263 15.21 4.19 -0.41
C ASN A 263 15.19 3.96 -1.94
N VAL A 264 14.86 5.00 -2.69
CA VAL A 264 14.77 4.97 -4.16
C VAL A 264 15.97 5.67 -4.74
N LYS A 265 16.80 4.93 -5.49
CA LYS A 265 17.95 5.44 -6.22
C LYS A 265 17.60 5.58 -7.70
N ILE A 266 17.87 6.74 -8.27
CA ILE A 266 17.71 7.00 -9.71
C ILE A 266 18.95 7.71 -10.23
N SER A 267 19.54 7.23 -11.31
CA SER A 267 20.71 7.87 -11.93
C SER A 267 20.59 7.98 -13.44
N LYS A 268 21.13 9.07 -14.01
CA LYS A 268 21.26 9.27 -15.46
C LYS A 268 19.94 9.25 -16.24
N ALA A 269 18.83 9.47 -15.56
CA ALA A 269 17.55 9.75 -16.21
C ALA A 269 17.52 11.22 -16.66
N VAL A 270 16.78 11.54 -17.72
CA VAL A 270 16.55 12.94 -18.10
C VAL A 270 15.80 13.66 -16.99
N THR A 271 14.71 13.06 -16.52
CA THR A 271 13.99 13.42 -15.30
C THR A 271 13.97 12.22 -14.35
N GLY A 272 14.37 12.42 -13.10
CA GLY A 272 14.37 11.35 -12.10
C GLY A 272 12.96 10.81 -11.85
N ILE A 273 12.09 11.65 -11.28
CA ILE A 273 10.68 11.35 -11.03
C ILE A 273 9.80 12.43 -11.69
N SER A 274 8.84 12.00 -12.50
CA SER A 274 7.73 12.82 -12.99
C SER A 274 6.46 12.45 -12.22
N GLN A 275 6.05 13.29 -11.26
CA GLN A 275 4.77 13.17 -10.58
C GLN A 275 3.69 13.79 -11.48
N ILE A 276 2.89 12.94 -12.15
CA ILE A 276 1.87 13.39 -13.10
C ILE A 276 0.60 13.90 -12.39
N TRP A 277 0.19 13.26 -11.31
CA TRP A 277 -0.90 13.71 -10.43
C TRP A 277 -0.82 12.97 -9.09
N ASP A 278 -1.39 13.53 -8.03
CA ASP A 278 -1.67 12.80 -6.78
C ASP A 278 -2.69 13.53 -5.92
N TRP A 279 -3.13 12.90 -4.82
CA TRP A 279 -3.69 13.63 -3.69
C TRP A 279 -2.61 13.91 -2.64
N GLY A 280 -1.74 12.94 -2.35
CA GLY A 280 -0.59 13.14 -1.48
C GLY A 280 0.44 12.01 -1.53
N TRP A 281 1.73 12.33 -1.45
CA TRP A 281 2.80 11.34 -1.54
C TRP A 281 3.92 11.59 -0.53
N LEU A 282 4.43 10.52 0.08
CA LEU A 282 5.66 10.56 0.89
C LEU A 282 6.83 9.91 0.16
N TYR A 283 7.94 10.64 0.07
CA TYR A 283 9.24 10.14 -0.37
C TYR A 283 10.26 10.26 0.76
N SER A 284 10.92 9.15 1.11
CA SER A 284 11.99 9.11 2.11
C SER A 284 13.24 8.44 1.55
N GLY A 285 14.41 9.06 1.74
CA GLY A 285 15.67 8.47 1.29
C GLY A 285 15.79 8.36 -0.24
N LEU A 286 15.37 9.38 -0.97
CA LEU A 286 15.70 9.47 -2.40
C LEU A 286 17.20 9.67 -2.56
N SER A 287 17.79 9.00 -3.55
CA SER A 287 19.17 9.21 -4.01
C SER A 287 19.14 9.42 -5.53
N ILE A 288 19.03 10.66 -5.97
CA ILE A 288 18.88 10.98 -7.40
C ILE A 288 20.14 11.68 -7.91
N SER A 289 20.73 11.15 -9.00
CA SER A 289 21.97 11.70 -9.55
C SER A 289 22.00 11.87 -11.07
N ASP A 290 22.86 12.80 -11.51
CA ASP A 290 23.31 12.95 -12.90
C ASP A 290 22.15 13.16 -13.87
N CYS A 291 21.27 14.11 -13.57
CA CYS A 291 19.99 14.31 -14.24
C CYS A 291 19.74 15.77 -14.62
N GLY A 292 18.80 16.02 -15.53
CA GLY A 292 18.32 17.39 -15.76
C GLY A 292 17.48 17.87 -14.57
N THR A 293 16.39 17.15 -14.32
CA THR A 293 15.42 17.43 -13.25
C THR A 293 15.34 16.22 -12.34
N ALA A 294 15.59 16.37 -11.03
CA ALA A 294 15.46 15.22 -10.14
C ALA A 294 14.00 14.85 -9.86
N PHE A 295 13.14 15.85 -9.65
CA PHE A 295 11.73 15.68 -9.34
C PHE A 295 10.88 16.75 -10.03
N SER A 296 9.89 16.35 -10.81
CA SER A 296 8.92 17.25 -11.45
C SER A 296 7.53 17.03 -10.87
N MET A 297 6.85 18.12 -10.53
CA MET A 297 5.45 18.17 -10.07
C MET A 297 4.67 19.34 -10.69
N SER A 298 5.06 19.76 -11.90
CA SER A 298 4.50 20.94 -12.57
C SER A 298 3.30 20.62 -13.49
N ASN A 299 2.80 19.38 -13.49
CA ASN A 299 1.75 18.98 -14.42
C ASN A 299 0.46 19.80 -14.24
N GLY A 300 -0.21 20.11 -15.36
CA GLY A 300 -1.42 20.93 -15.41
C GLY A 300 -1.22 22.46 -15.34
N ALA A 301 0.02 22.92 -15.11
CA ALA A 301 0.35 24.35 -15.07
C ALA A 301 -0.06 25.12 -16.34
N ALA A 302 0.14 24.53 -17.52
CA ALA A 302 -0.23 25.15 -18.80
C ALA A 302 -1.75 25.39 -18.95
N ALA A 303 -2.56 24.59 -18.26
CA ALA A 303 -4.01 24.74 -18.19
C ALA A 303 -4.46 25.59 -16.97
N ASN A 304 -3.52 26.17 -16.23
CA ASN A 304 -3.76 26.87 -14.96
C ASN A 304 -4.54 26.01 -13.95
N LYS A 305 -4.27 24.71 -13.93
CA LYS A 305 -4.92 23.73 -13.05
C LYS A 305 -3.90 22.68 -12.67
N LEU A 306 -3.25 22.85 -11.51
CA LEU A 306 -2.27 21.88 -11.03
C LEU A 306 -2.94 20.53 -10.78
N GLU A 307 -2.32 19.45 -11.23
CA GLU A 307 -2.81 18.07 -11.07
C GLU A 307 -2.12 17.30 -9.92
N VAL A 308 -1.06 17.86 -9.34
CA VAL A 308 -0.39 17.32 -8.15
C VAL A 308 -0.96 17.99 -6.90
N GLY A 309 -1.51 17.21 -5.99
CA GLY A 309 -2.08 17.69 -4.74
C GLY A 309 -0.98 18.06 -3.75
N SER A 310 -0.17 17.10 -3.34
CA SER A 310 0.90 17.34 -2.36
C SER A 310 2.03 16.33 -2.34
N VAL A 311 3.24 16.82 -2.10
CA VAL A 311 4.45 15.99 -2.01
C VAL A 311 5.22 16.33 -0.74
N VAL A 312 5.66 15.29 -0.02
CA VAL A 312 6.58 15.39 1.10
C VAL A 312 7.85 14.61 0.77
N ILE A 313 9.01 15.27 0.82
CA ILE A 313 10.31 14.63 0.58
C ILE A 313 11.16 14.82 1.83
N ILE A 314 11.67 13.72 2.38
CA ILE A 314 12.52 13.74 3.57
C ILE A 314 13.79 12.90 3.40
N ASP A 315 14.81 13.22 4.18
CA ASP A 315 15.98 12.37 4.43
C ASP A 315 16.74 11.93 3.15
N SER A 316 16.72 12.78 2.14
CA SER A 316 17.11 12.48 0.76
C SER A 316 18.40 13.20 0.33
N GLU A 317 19.03 12.69 -0.72
CA GLU A 317 20.25 13.24 -1.31
C GLU A 317 20.11 13.38 -2.84
N ILE A 318 20.46 14.56 -3.36
CA ILE A 318 20.41 14.87 -4.79
C ILE A 318 21.79 15.36 -5.22
N THR A 319 22.35 14.75 -6.26
CA THR A 319 23.73 15.01 -6.71
C THR A 319 23.80 15.28 -8.21
N ASN A 320 24.56 16.30 -8.64
CA ASN A 320 24.82 16.56 -10.07
C ASN A 320 23.55 16.69 -10.94
N CYS A 321 22.47 17.27 -10.40
CA CYS A 321 21.28 17.57 -11.20
C CYS A 321 21.12 19.08 -11.40
N GLN A 322 20.64 19.53 -12.56
CA GLN A 322 20.48 20.98 -12.82
C GLN A 322 19.45 21.63 -11.90
N LYS A 323 18.41 20.87 -11.54
CA LYS A 323 17.44 21.25 -10.52
C LYS A 323 16.96 20.05 -9.71
N PHE A 324 16.73 20.25 -8.42
CA PHE A 324 16.09 19.25 -7.58
C PHE A 324 14.58 19.19 -7.88
N VAL A 325 13.81 20.22 -7.52
CA VAL A 325 12.36 20.24 -7.78
C VAL A 325 12.00 21.24 -8.88
N ASP A 326 11.18 20.79 -9.83
CA ASP A 326 10.49 21.61 -10.82
C ASP A 326 8.98 21.63 -10.52
N MET A 327 8.44 22.82 -10.21
CA MET A 327 7.05 22.99 -9.82
C MET A 327 6.43 24.24 -10.48
N ALA A 328 5.12 24.43 -10.29
CA ALA A 328 4.39 25.55 -10.87
C ALA A 328 3.48 26.27 -9.85
N TRP A 329 3.72 26.05 -8.55
CA TRP A 329 2.95 26.68 -7.49
C TRP A 329 3.24 28.17 -7.38
N THR A 330 2.20 28.93 -7.10
CA THR A 330 2.19 30.35 -6.77
C THR A 330 1.14 30.61 -5.70
N ARG A 331 1.16 31.78 -5.08
CA ARG A 331 0.13 32.18 -4.10
C ARG A 331 -1.29 32.23 -4.68
N THR A 332 -1.42 32.28 -6.01
CA THR A 332 -2.69 32.34 -6.75
C THR A 332 -3.01 31.06 -7.52
N SER A 333 -2.23 29.98 -7.34
CA SER A 333 -2.45 28.71 -8.03
C SER A 333 -3.84 28.13 -7.81
N LYS A 334 -4.31 27.40 -8.81
CA LYS A 334 -5.59 26.69 -8.80
C LYS A 334 -5.35 25.19 -9.01
N PRO A 335 -6.11 24.32 -8.32
CA PRO A 335 -6.94 24.61 -7.14
C PRO A 335 -6.15 25.21 -5.96
N ILE A 336 -6.82 25.90 -5.02
CA ILE A 336 -6.14 26.69 -3.97
C ILE A 336 -5.27 25.82 -3.05
N GLY A 337 -5.65 24.57 -2.81
CA GLY A 337 -4.91 23.59 -2.01
C GLY A 337 -3.96 22.70 -2.81
N ALA A 338 -3.84 22.86 -4.13
CA ALA A 338 -2.94 22.02 -4.94
C ALA A 338 -1.48 22.48 -4.87
N GLY A 339 -0.56 21.60 -5.26
CA GLY A 339 0.88 21.86 -5.37
C GLY A 339 1.59 22.09 -4.03
N GLN A 340 1.11 21.51 -2.93
CA GLN A 340 1.80 21.61 -1.65
C GLN A 340 3.12 20.85 -1.69
N LEU A 341 4.18 21.41 -1.10
CA LEU A 341 5.49 20.76 -1.07
C LEU A 341 6.14 20.98 0.29
N ILE A 342 6.66 19.90 0.89
CA ILE A 342 7.51 19.94 2.08
C ILE A 342 8.82 19.20 1.79
N LEU A 343 9.93 19.86 2.10
CA LEU A 343 11.29 19.34 1.99
C LEU A 343 11.94 19.40 3.38
N GLU A 344 12.44 18.29 3.89
CA GLU A 344 13.14 18.27 5.20
C GLU A 344 14.35 17.34 5.19
N ASN A 345 15.48 17.80 5.72
CA ASN A 345 16.74 17.07 5.74
C ASN A 345 17.17 16.58 4.33
N ILE A 346 17.29 17.53 3.39
CA ILE A 346 17.67 17.25 2.00
C ILE A 346 19.11 17.68 1.76
N LYS A 347 19.98 16.73 1.48
CA LYS A 347 21.37 17.00 1.09
C LYS A 347 21.45 17.24 -0.41
N LEU A 348 22.00 18.39 -0.80
CA LEU A 348 22.30 18.74 -2.17
C LEU A 348 23.82 18.73 -2.38
N ASN A 349 24.26 18.18 -3.50
CA ASN A 349 25.65 18.24 -3.92
C ASN A 349 25.74 18.58 -5.40
N ASN A 350 26.28 19.75 -5.75
CA ASN A 350 26.34 20.22 -7.13
C ASN A 350 24.94 20.27 -7.80
N VAL A 351 23.97 20.88 -7.10
CA VAL A 351 22.60 21.09 -7.61
C VAL A 351 22.29 22.58 -7.58
N PRO A 352 22.53 23.36 -8.65
CA PRO A 352 22.50 24.82 -8.59
C PRO A 352 21.11 25.40 -8.24
N ASN A 353 20.03 24.69 -8.55
CA ASN A 353 18.66 25.10 -8.23
C ASN A 353 17.97 24.05 -7.35
N ALA A 354 17.68 24.38 -6.09
CA ALA A 354 16.94 23.47 -5.23
C ALA A 354 15.46 23.38 -5.64
N VAL A 355 14.82 24.53 -5.86
CA VAL A 355 13.42 24.61 -6.30
C VAL A 355 13.31 25.64 -7.43
N VAL A 356 12.72 25.21 -8.54
CA VAL A 356 12.38 26.05 -9.70
C VAL A 356 10.86 26.11 -9.82
N GLY A 357 10.33 27.32 -9.97
CA GLY A 357 8.91 27.60 -10.15
C GLY A 357 8.69 28.40 -11.43
N ASN A 358 7.90 27.88 -12.38
CA ASN A 358 7.60 28.58 -13.65
C ASN A 358 8.86 29.08 -14.40
N GLY A 359 9.93 28.27 -14.40
CA GLY A 359 11.21 28.59 -15.05
C GLY A 359 12.14 29.52 -14.25
N ALA A 360 11.71 30.05 -13.10
CA ALA A 360 12.54 30.89 -12.23
C ALA A 360 13.00 30.14 -10.97
N THR A 361 14.21 30.43 -10.48
CA THR A 361 14.71 29.88 -9.21
C THR A 361 13.93 30.46 -8.04
N VAL A 362 13.30 29.58 -7.25
CA VAL A 362 12.54 29.92 -6.03
C VAL A 362 13.40 29.68 -4.79
N LEU A 363 14.16 28.58 -4.78
CA LEU A 363 15.15 28.29 -3.74
C LEU A 363 16.50 28.00 -4.43
N PRO A 364 17.53 28.83 -4.21
CA PRO A 364 18.88 28.55 -4.68
C PRO A 364 19.39 27.22 -4.10
N GLY A 365 20.15 26.47 -4.90
CA GLY A 365 20.81 25.25 -4.45
C GLY A 365 22.32 25.44 -4.27
N GLY A 366 23.09 24.39 -4.56
CA GLY A 366 24.54 24.32 -4.48
C GLY A 366 24.99 22.98 -3.91
N THR A 367 25.98 23.02 -3.01
CA THR A 367 26.33 21.92 -2.12
C THR A 367 26.03 22.34 -0.69
N LEU A 368 24.87 21.91 -0.18
CA LEU A 368 24.31 22.33 1.11
C LEU A 368 23.29 21.31 1.62
N THR A 369 22.81 21.48 2.85
CA THR A 369 21.64 20.74 3.36
C THR A 369 20.47 21.68 3.59
N ILE A 370 19.34 21.42 2.94
CA ILE A 370 18.06 22.06 3.25
C ILE A 370 17.55 21.43 4.53
N GLN A 371 17.56 22.19 5.62
CA GLN A 371 17.07 21.71 6.92
C GLN A 371 15.56 21.48 6.87
N ALA A 372 14.79 22.53 6.53
CA ALA A 372 13.37 22.42 6.22
C ALA A 372 12.91 23.59 5.34
N TRP A 373 12.09 23.30 4.33
CA TRP A 373 11.50 24.28 3.42
C TRP A 373 10.12 23.78 2.98
N GLY A 374 9.21 24.69 2.68
CA GLY A 374 7.93 24.29 2.11
C GLY A 374 7.20 25.38 1.38
N GLN A 375 6.09 24.99 0.77
CA GLN A 375 5.09 25.88 0.20
C GLN A 375 3.68 25.32 0.36
N GLY A 376 2.69 26.20 0.38
CA GLY A 376 1.30 25.78 0.44
C GLY A 376 0.41 26.62 1.35
N ASN A 377 -0.63 25.98 1.87
CA ASN A 377 -1.50 26.46 2.93
C ASN A 377 -1.02 25.91 4.27
N LYS A 378 -0.92 26.79 5.28
CA LYS A 378 -0.60 26.38 6.65
C LYS A 378 -1.65 26.80 7.67
N TYR A 379 -1.74 25.98 8.73
CA TYR A 379 -2.47 26.22 9.97
C TYR A 379 -1.49 26.02 11.14
N ALA A 380 -0.61 26.99 11.37
CA ALA A 380 0.45 26.91 12.37
C ALA A 380 0.94 28.30 12.84
N PRO A 381 1.30 28.47 14.13
CA PRO A 381 1.18 27.49 15.22
C PRO A 381 -0.25 27.40 15.77
N ASN A 382 -0.53 26.31 16.50
CA ASN A 382 -1.80 26.04 17.20
C ASN A 382 -3.04 25.98 16.30
N ALA A 383 -2.91 25.34 15.14
CA ALA A 383 -3.97 25.17 14.15
C ALA A 383 -4.62 26.50 13.70
N ASN A 384 -3.87 27.60 13.76
CA ASN A 384 -4.32 28.92 13.31
C ASN A 384 -3.98 29.14 11.83
N GLY A 385 -4.97 29.51 11.02
CA GLY A 385 -4.84 29.70 9.59
C GLY A 385 -6.20 29.99 8.94
N PRO A 386 -6.32 29.91 7.60
CA PRO A 386 -5.25 29.55 6.65
C PRO A 386 -4.27 30.71 6.40
N GLU A 387 -2.99 30.39 6.19
CA GLU A 387 -1.99 31.31 5.61
C GLU A 387 -1.29 30.65 4.42
N LYS A 388 -1.07 31.40 3.33
CA LYS A 388 -0.21 30.99 2.21
C LYS A 388 1.27 31.21 2.57
N PHE A 389 2.10 30.18 2.43
CA PHE A 389 3.54 30.27 2.68
C PHE A 389 4.36 29.69 1.52
N GLN A 390 5.60 30.18 1.38
CA GLN A 390 6.65 29.61 0.53
C GLN A 390 8.00 30.09 1.09
N GLY A 391 8.85 29.17 1.51
CA GLY A 391 10.13 29.53 2.14
C GLY A 391 10.60 28.51 3.16
N ASN A 392 11.68 28.90 3.87
CA ASN A 392 12.20 28.14 4.99
C ASN A 392 11.15 28.03 6.10
N ILE A 393 11.08 26.86 6.73
CA ILE A 393 10.26 26.61 7.92
C ILE A 393 11.15 26.10 9.05
N SER A 394 10.66 26.14 10.29
CA SER A 394 11.34 25.49 11.40
C SER A 394 11.33 23.97 11.15
N PRO A 395 12.50 23.30 11.18
CA PRO A 395 12.55 21.84 11.16
C PRO A 395 11.78 21.26 12.33
N VAL A 396 11.16 20.10 12.10
CA VAL A 396 10.46 19.39 13.16
C VAL A 396 11.46 18.97 14.22
N ALA A 397 11.11 19.18 15.49
CA ALA A 397 11.86 18.62 16.62
C ALA A 397 11.62 17.11 16.69
N ARG A 398 12.35 16.35 15.86
CA ARG A 398 12.20 14.89 15.75
C ARG A 398 12.72 14.22 17.04
N PRO A 399 11.89 13.42 17.76
CA PRO A 399 12.37 12.65 18.90
C PRO A 399 13.52 11.74 18.50
N GLY A 400 14.65 11.80 19.22
CA GLY A 400 15.84 11.00 18.90
C GLY A 400 15.59 9.48 18.91
N SER A 401 14.60 9.02 19.67
CA SER A 401 14.14 7.62 19.69
C SER A 401 13.54 7.15 18.37
N LEU A 402 13.05 8.07 17.53
CA LEU A 402 12.49 7.75 16.21
C LEU A 402 13.54 7.69 15.09
N LEU A 403 14.80 7.99 15.39
CA LEU A 403 15.81 8.28 14.38
C LEU A 403 16.91 7.22 14.25
N ASP A 404 17.53 7.18 13.08
CA ASP A 404 18.82 6.56 12.76
C ASP A 404 19.71 7.56 12.04
N GLY A 405 20.85 7.93 12.63
CA GLY A 405 21.75 8.90 12.01
C GLY A 405 21.07 10.23 11.60
N GLY A 406 20.06 10.67 12.36
CA GLY A 406 19.29 11.89 12.09
C GLY A 406 18.12 11.73 11.09
N LYS A 407 17.99 10.57 10.44
CA LYS A 407 16.87 10.21 9.56
C LYS A 407 15.82 9.43 10.34
N TYR A 408 14.56 9.40 9.89
CA TYR A 408 13.61 8.48 10.51
C TYR A 408 14.07 7.04 10.32
N TYR A 409 14.01 6.26 11.41
CA TYR A 409 14.36 4.86 11.35
C TYR A 409 13.41 4.12 10.42
N SER A 410 14.01 3.29 9.57
CA SER A 410 13.31 2.40 8.68
C SER A 410 14.11 1.12 8.48
N LYS A 411 13.40 0.02 8.26
CA LYS A 411 13.96 -1.30 7.96
C LYS A 411 13.06 -1.95 6.92
N SER A 412 13.65 -2.42 5.84
CA SER A 412 12.92 -3.18 4.83
C SER A 412 12.53 -4.56 5.33
N LYS A 413 11.46 -5.12 4.75
CA LYS A 413 11.00 -6.49 5.02
C LYS A 413 12.17 -7.48 4.92
N PRO A 414 12.47 -8.25 5.98
CA PRO A 414 13.50 -9.28 5.93
C PRO A 414 13.08 -10.41 4.98
N GLN A 415 14.02 -10.92 4.17
CA GLN A 415 13.76 -12.07 3.29
C GLN A 415 14.60 -13.30 3.62
N TYR A 416 15.44 -13.22 4.66
CA TYR A 416 16.22 -14.34 5.19
C TYR A 416 17.11 -15.02 4.14
N GLU A 417 17.68 -14.23 3.24
CA GLU A 417 18.42 -14.64 2.05
C GLU A 417 19.62 -15.55 2.34
N ASN A 418 20.17 -15.42 3.55
CA ASN A 418 21.35 -16.15 4.02
C ASN A 418 21.02 -17.35 4.92
N LEU A 419 19.74 -17.62 5.22
CA LEU A 419 19.31 -18.77 6.01
C LEU A 419 19.12 -20.01 5.12
N GLY A 420 19.44 -21.18 5.66
CA GLY A 420 19.19 -22.47 5.03
C GLY A 420 17.84 -23.06 5.45
N THR A 421 17.38 -24.11 4.77
CA THR A 421 16.10 -24.77 5.07
C THR A 421 16.00 -25.29 6.52
N GLY A 422 17.14 -25.65 7.13
CA GLY A 422 17.23 -26.09 8.53
C GLY A 422 16.93 -24.99 9.56
N ASP A 423 16.98 -23.72 9.17
CA ASP A 423 16.68 -22.55 10.03
C ASP A 423 15.18 -22.25 10.12
N PHE A 424 14.36 -23.04 9.43
CA PHE A 424 12.91 -22.87 9.39
C PHE A 424 12.19 -24.00 10.11
N ILE A 425 11.00 -23.69 10.61
CA ILE A 425 10.00 -24.65 11.06
C ILE A 425 8.78 -24.48 10.16
N SER A 426 8.30 -25.59 9.59
CA SER A 426 7.08 -25.63 8.80
C SER A 426 5.84 -25.63 9.72
N ALA A 427 4.88 -24.74 9.48
CA ALA A 427 3.61 -24.73 10.20
C ALA A 427 2.84 -26.03 9.91
N ARG A 428 2.76 -26.45 8.64
CA ARG A 428 2.08 -27.69 8.27
C ARG A 428 2.80 -28.94 8.77
N GLY A 429 4.13 -28.94 8.72
CA GLY A 429 4.98 -29.95 9.32
C GLY A 429 4.92 -29.99 10.86
N SER A 430 4.34 -28.96 11.49
CA SER A 430 3.99 -28.93 12.92
C SER A 430 2.59 -29.49 13.20
N GLY A 431 1.86 -29.94 12.18
CA GLY A 431 0.52 -30.53 12.29
C GLY A 431 -0.62 -29.56 11.96
N ALA A 432 -0.34 -28.31 11.60
CA ALA A 432 -1.38 -27.39 11.15
C ALA A 432 -1.86 -27.77 9.74
N THR A 433 -3.16 -27.74 9.52
CA THR A 433 -3.74 -28.19 8.23
C THR A 433 -3.71 -27.07 7.19
N GLY A 434 -4.00 -25.83 7.60
CA GLY A 434 -4.15 -24.68 6.70
C GLY A 434 -5.35 -24.80 5.76
N ASP A 435 -6.38 -25.58 6.12
CA ASP A 435 -7.50 -25.93 5.24
C ASP A 435 -8.75 -25.04 5.37
N GLY A 436 -8.70 -24.04 6.26
CA GLY A 436 -9.77 -23.09 6.54
C GLY A 436 -10.94 -23.66 7.35
N ARG A 437 -10.86 -24.90 7.85
CA ARG A 437 -11.94 -25.62 8.52
C ARG A 437 -11.50 -26.26 9.84
N THR A 438 -10.40 -27.00 9.82
CA THR A 438 -9.83 -27.66 11.00
C THR A 438 -9.38 -26.60 12.00
N ASP A 439 -9.63 -26.84 13.29
CA ASP A 439 -9.10 -26.00 14.34
C ASP A 439 -7.59 -26.25 14.49
N ASP A 440 -6.81 -25.35 13.90
CA ASP A 440 -5.35 -25.39 13.91
C ASP A 440 -4.75 -24.70 15.16
N THR A 441 -5.56 -24.24 16.12
CA THR A 441 -5.10 -23.43 17.28
C THR A 441 -3.91 -24.06 17.99
N ARG A 442 -4.03 -25.35 18.37
CA ARG A 442 -2.97 -26.04 19.10
C ARG A 442 -1.71 -26.19 18.25
N ALA A 443 -1.86 -26.60 16.99
CA ALA A 443 -0.72 -26.82 16.09
C ALA A 443 0.01 -25.52 15.76
N VAL A 444 -0.73 -24.42 15.52
CA VAL A 444 -0.16 -23.09 15.29
C VAL A 444 0.56 -22.60 16.55
N GLN A 445 -0.07 -22.70 17.72
CA GLN A 445 0.55 -22.27 18.98
C GLN A 445 1.84 -23.05 19.26
N ASP A 446 1.80 -24.38 19.12
CA ASP A 446 2.98 -25.25 19.30
C ASP A 446 4.09 -24.87 18.30
N ALA A 447 3.75 -24.57 17.04
CA ALA A 447 4.71 -24.16 16.01
C ALA A 447 5.39 -22.82 16.34
N VAL A 448 4.59 -21.81 16.73
CA VAL A 448 5.08 -20.47 17.11
C VAL A 448 6.02 -20.56 18.31
N THR A 449 5.58 -21.24 19.38
CA THR A 449 6.38 -21.40 20.59
C THR A 449 7.68 -22.16 20.32
N ARG A 450 7.61 -23.23 19.51
CA ARG A 450 8.80 -24.03 19.15
C ARG A 450 9.78 -23.25 18.29
N ALA A 451 9.32 -22.47 17.31
CA ALA A 451 10.18 -21.67 16.45
C ALA A 451 10.92 -20.60 17.26
N ALA A 452 10.21 -19.88 18.13
CA ALA A 452 10.81 -18.90 19.03
C ALA A 452 11.85 -19.56 19.97
N ALA A 453 11.50 -20.67 20.61
CA ALA A 453 12.40 -21.39 21.53
C ALA A 453 13.67 -21.93 20.86
N GLN A 454 13.61 -22.27 19.57
CA GLN A 454 14.74 -22.76 18.79
C GLN A 454 15.48 -21.66 18.03
N ASN A 455 15.06 -20.40 18.17
CA ASN A 455 15.55 -19.29 17.36
C ASN A 455 15.52 -19.63 15.85
N LYS A 456 14.37 -20.11 15.37
CA LYS A 456 14.09 -20.42 13.97
C LYS A 456 13.01 -19.52 13.42
N VAL A 457 12.93 -19.43 12.09
CA VAL A 457 11.82 -18.75 11.41
C VAL A 457 10.66 -19.73 11.23
N LEU A 458 9.47 -19.37 11.69
CA LEU A 458 8.26 -20.13 11.39
C LEU A 458 7.78 -19.79 9.98
N PHE A 459 7.79 -20.78 9.10
CA PHE A 459 7.25 -20.68 7.75
C PHE A 459 5.80 -21.18 7.74
N PHE A 460 4.89 -20.28 7.40
CA PHE A 460 3.51 -20.63 7.11
C PHE A 460 3.37 -20.89 5.61
N GLU A 461 3.40 -22.16 5.22
CA GLU A 461 2.96 -22.56 3.88
C GLU A 461 1.60 -21.92 3.58
N HIS A 462 1.31 -21.62 2.31
CA HIS A 462 0.05 -20.97 2.00
C HIS A 462 -1.12 -21.82 2.48
N GLY A 463 -2.11 -21.16 3.07
CA GLY A 463 -3.21 -21.82 3.74
C GLY A 463 -4.01 -20.83 4.57
N VAL A 464 -5.15 -21.31 5.03
CA VAL A 464 -5.99 -20.60 5.98
C VAL A 464 -6.04 -21.42 7.26
N TYR A 465 -5.35 -20.94 8.28
CA TYR A 465 -5.20 -21.59 9.57
C TYR A 465 -6.28 -21.08 10.51
N ARG A 466 -7.36 -21.85 10.63
CA ARG A 466 -8.49 -21.48 11.49
C ARG A 466 -8.11 -21.68 12.95
N VAL A 467 -8.28 -20.65 13.78
CA VAL A 467 -8.00 -20.70 15.22
C VAL A 467 -9.23 -20.29 16.01
N THR A 468 -9.47 -20.93 17.14
CA THR A 468 -10.61 -20.65 18.03
C THR A 468 -10.20 -20.17 19.41
N ASN A 469 -8.91 -19.89 19.61
CA ASN A 469 -8.38 -19.24 20.79
C ASN A 469 -7.23 -18.31 20.41
N THR A 470 -6.84 -17.44 21.33
CA THR A 470 -5.67 -16.58 21.20
C THR A 470 -4.42 -17.39 20.87
N ILE A 471 -3.68 -16.94 19.86
CA ILE A 471 -2.31 -17.38 19.59
C ILE A 471 -1.36 -16.36 20.22
N TYR A 472 -0.65 -16.79 21.27
CA TYR A 472 0.41 -16.02 21.89
C TYR A 472 1.70 -16.16 21.08
N VAL A 473 2.29 -15.02 20.73
CA VAL A 473 3.55 -14.91 19.99
C VAL A 473 4.65 -14.45 20.97
N PRO A 474 5.57 -15.35 21.37
CA PRO A 474 6.63 -15.03 22.33
C PRO A 474 7.62 -13.99 21.81
N PRO A 475 8.30 -13.22 22.68
CA PRO A 475 9.47 -12.43 22.30
C PRO A 475 10.52 -13.30 21.60
N GLY A 476 11.18 -12.74 20.58
CA GLY A 476 12.16 -13.42 19.73
C GLY A 476 11.56 -14.15 18.52
N SER A 477 10.23 -14.12 18.34
CA SER A 477 9.58 -14.79 17.21
C SER A 477 9.96 -14.20 15.86
N ARG A 478 10.18 -15.07 14.87
CA ARG A 478 10.33 -14.72 13.45
C ARG A 478 9.37 -15.56 12.63
N MET A 479 8.49 -14.93 11.85
CA MET A 479 7.39 -15.61 11.15
C MET A 479 7.23 -15.05 9.72
N VAL A 480 6.99 -15.92 8.75
CA VAL A 480 6.80 -15.54 7.35
C VAL A 480 5.80 -16.45 6.64
N GLY A 481 4.91 -15.89 5.82
CA GLY A 481 4.05 -16.67 4.92
C GLY A 481 4.68 -16.96 3.56
N GLU A 482 4.26 -18.03 2.90
CA GLU A 482 4.64 -18.36 1.51
C GLU A 482 4.17 -17.31 0.50
N THR A 483 2.96 -16.81 0.73
CA THR A 483 2.39 -15.56 0.21
C THR A 483 1.57 -15.00 1.35
N PHE A 484 0.41 -14.38 1.14
CA PHE A 484 -0.50 -13.94 2.20
C PHE A 484 -1.22 -15.11 2.91
N SER A 485 -0.47 -15.98 3.58
CA SER A 485 -0.98 -17.05 4.45
C SER A 485 -1.80 -16.45 5.60
N ALA A 486 -2.95 -17.05 5.92
CA ALA A 486 -3.92 -16.40 6.79
C ALA A 486 -4.15 -17.13 8.12
N ILE A 487 -4.09 -16.41 9.23
CA ILE A 487 -4.71 -16.85 10.50
C ILE A 487 -6.18 -16.39 10.48
N MET A 488 -7.13 -17.29 10.74
CA MET A 488 -8.57 -17.01 10.71
C MET A 488 -9.21 -17.26 12.08
N GLY A 489 -9.46 -16.21 12.85
CA GLY A 489 -10.12 -16.31 14.15
C GLY A 489 -11.61 -16.65 14.02
N SER A 490 -12.10 -17.58 14.84
CA SER A 490 -13.49 -18.05 14.80
C SER A 490 -13.94 -18.57 16.17
N GLY A 491 -15.25 -18.65 16.38
CA GLY A 491 -15.83 -19.34 17.54
C GLY A 491 -16.02 -18.47 18.78
N ALA A 492 -16.54 -19.09 19.83
CA ALA A 492 -17.13 -18.40 20.99
C ALA A 492 -16.15 -17.56 21.80
N THR A 493 -14.85 -17.89 21.79
CA THR A 493 -13.79 -17.10 22.46
C THR A 493 -13.82 -15.64 22.03
N PHE A 494 -14.09 -15.38 20.75
CA PHE A 494 -14.15 -14.04 20.18
C PHE A 494 -15.59 -13.50 20.09
N GLY A 495 -16.55 -14.12 20.80
CA GLY A 495 -17.98 -13.87 20.65
C GLY A 495 -18.53 -12.72 21.49
N ASN A 496 -17.76 -12.19 22.46
CA ASN A 496 -18.25 -11.19 23.41
C ASN A 496 -17.58 -9.82 23.21
N LYS A 497 -18.31 -8.86 22.65
CA LYS A 497 -17.83 -7.48 22.46
C LYS A 497 -17.48 -6.75 23.76
N ASP A 498 -18.10 -7.14 24.88
CA ASP A 498 -17.90 -6.49 26.17
C ASP A 498 -16.74 -7.11 26.96
N SER A 499 -16.13 -8.18 26.43
CA SER A 499 -14.92 -8.82 26.95
C SER A 499 -14.00 -9.20 25.80
N PRO A 500 -13.45 -8.21 25.07
CA PRO A 500 -12.70 -8.46 23.86
C PRO A 500 -11.34 -9.14 24.15
N VAL A 501 -10.92 -10.05 23.26
CA VAL A 501 -9.68 -10.83 23.40
C VAL A 501 -8.93 -10.92 22.07
N PRO A 502 -7.59 -11.01 22.10
CA PRO A 502 -6.78 -11.03 20.89
C PRO A 502 -6.83 -12.36 20.11
N ILE A 503 -6.88 -12.30 18.78
CA ILE A 503 -6.58 -13.47 17.93
C ILE A 503 -5.08 -13.71 17.94
N MET A 504 -4.30 -12.69 17.57
CA MET A 504 -2.83 -12.72 17.65
C MET A 504 -2.36 -11.80 18.77
N GLN A 505 -1.71 -12.36 19.79
CA GLN A 505 -1.17 -11.62 20.93
C GLN A 505 0.36 -11.59 20.86
N ILE A 506 0.92 -10.47 20.37
CA ILE A 506 2.37 -10.26 20.25
C ILE A 506 2.93 -9.80 21.59
N GLY A 507 3.62 -10.72 22.28
CA GLY A 507 4.05 -10.54 23.66
C GLY A 507 2.88 -10.39 24.64
N LYS A 508 3.20 -10.41 25.92
CA LYS A 508 2.30 -10.01 27.01
C LYS A 508 2.70 -8.63 27.55
N PRO A 509 1.79 -7.92 28.23
CA PRO A 509 2.13 -6.67 28.90
C PRO A 509 3.37 -6.84 29.80
N GLY A 510 4.38 -5.98 29.59
CA GLY A 510 5.64 -6.00 30.33
C GLY A 510 6.73 -6.89 29.73
N GLU A 511 6.46 -7.65 28.67
CA GLU A 511 7.50 -8.40 27.96
C GLU A 511 8.30 -7.51 27.01
N SER A 512 9.59 -7.81 26.90
CA SER A 512 10.53 -7.17 25.98
C SER A 512 11.15 -8.19 25.05
N GLY A 513 11.49 -7.75 23.83
CA GLY A 513 12.30 -8.54 22.92
C GLY A 513 12.05 -8.21 21.46
N HIS A 514 12.34 -9.17 20.59
CA HIS A 514 12.32 -8.98 19.14
C HIS A 514 11.07 -9.61 18.49
N ILE A 515 10.61 -9.05 17.38
CA ILE A 515 9.60 -9.68 16.51
C ILE A 515 9.90 -9.35 15.04
N GLU A 516 9.91 -10.37 14.19
CA GLU A 516 9.81 -10.17 12.73
C GLU A 516 8.61 -10.96 12.22
N TRP A 517 7.67 -10.28 11.59
CA TRP A 517 6.51 -10.94 11.01
C TRP A 517 6.22 -10.37 9.62
N SER A 518 6.13 -11.25 8.62
CA SER A 518 5.89 -10.79 7.25
C SER A 518 5.04 -11.68 6.37
N ASP A 519 4.49 -11.08 5.30
CA ASP A 519 3.74 -11.77 4.25
C ASP A 519 2.58 -12.61 4.82
N MET A 520 1.67 -12.02 5.60
CA MET A 520 0.56 -12.76 6.21
C MET A 520 -0.74 -11.94 6.30
N ILE A 521 -1.86 -12.62 6.52
CA ILE A 521 -3.15 -12.01 6.84
C ILE A 521 -3.64 -12.50 8.19
N VAL A 522 -4.28 -11.64 8.97
CA VAL A 522 -5.18 -12.05 10.05
C VAL A 522 -6.61 -11.67 9.66
N GLN A 523 -7.52 -12.63 9.72
CA GLN A 523 -8.92 -12.44 9.34
C GLN A 523 -9.85 -13.12 10.34
N THR A 524 -11.15 -12.93 10.16
CA THR A 524 -12.19 -13.54 11.00
C THR A 524 -13.16 -14.37 10.18
N GLN A 525 -13.83 -15.31 10.84
CA GLN A 525 -14.87 -16.14 10.25
C GLN A 525 -16.18 -16.05 11.04
N GLY A 526 -17.21 -15.48 10.39
CA GLY A 526 -18.51 -15.21 10.97
C GLY A 526 -18.47 -14.10 12.03
N ALA A 527 -19.48 -14.07 12.89
CA ALA A 527 -19.55 -13.09 13.97
C ALA A 527 -18.47 -13.36 15.03
N THR A 528 -17.54 -12.42 15.16
CA THR A 528 -16.50 -12.39 16.21
C THR A 528 -16.42 -10.99 16.82
N PRO A 529 -17.51 -10.47 17.40
CA PRO A 529 -17.59 -9.09 17.85
C PRO A 529 -16.69 -8.77 19.06
N GLY A 530 -16.08 -9.78 19.69
CA GLY A 530 -15.05 -9.65 20.73
C GLY A 530 -13.62 -9.77 20.22
N ALA A 531 -13.37 -9.96 18.92
CA ALA A 531 -12.01 -10.10 18.41
C ALA A 531 -11.25 -8.77 18.46
N ILE A 532 -10.11 -8.76 19.16
CA ILE A 532 -9.00 -7.86 18.86
C ILE A 532 -8.14 -8.60 17.84
N VAL A 533 -8.06 -8.15 16.60
CA VAL A 533 -7.46 -8.99 15.53
C VAL A 533 -5.96 -9.16 15.76
N ILE A 534 -5.26 -8.07 16.07
CA ILE A 534 -3.86 -8.08 16.50
C ILE A 534 -3.72 -7.22 17.76
N GLN A 535 -3.12 -7.77 18.82
CA GLN A 535 -2.71 -7.01 20.00
C GLN A 535 -1.18 -7.03 20.12
N TYR A 536 -0.57 -5.86 20.19
CA TYR A 536 0.87 -5.68 20.30
C TYR A 536 1.23 -5.12 21.67
N ASN A 537 1.92 -5.93 22.47
CA ASN A 537 2.27 -5.60 23.87
C ASN A 537 3.77 -5.37 24.09
N LEU A 538 4.62 -5.79 23.16
CA LEU A 538 6.07 -5.83 23.37
C LEU A 538 6.67 -4.44 23.55
N ASN A 539 7.62 -4.35 24.48
CA ASN A 539 8.67 -3.34 24.43
C ASN A 539 9.80 -3.88 23.54
N SER A 540 9.78 -3.44 22.30
CA SER A 540 10.49 -4.09 21.21
C SER A 540 11.90 -3.58 21.00
N ASP A 541 12.79 -4.51 20.71
CA ASP A 541 14.16 -4.20 20.32
C ASP A 541 14.18 -3.54 18.94
N ARG A 542 15.14 -2.61 18.74
CA ARG A 542 15.44 -2.02 17.43
C ARG A 542 15.68 -3.15 16.42
N GLY A 543 15.05 -3.06 15.26
CA GLY A 543 15.07 -4.15 14.27
C GLY A 543 13.80 -4.97 14.24
N SER A 544 12.94 -4.88 15.27
CA SER A 544 11.61 -5.50 15.25
C SER A 544 10.69 -4.84 14.22
N GLY A 545 9.69 -5.57 13.74
CA GLY A 545 8.63 -5.02 12.92
C GLY A 545 7.68 -6.03 12.31
N VAL A 546 6.70 -5.48 11.61
CA VAL A 546 5.60 -6.18 10.95
C VAL A 546 5.48 -5.65 9.53
N TRP A 547 5.77 -6.47 8.51
CA TRP A 547 5.87 -6.05 7.10
C TRP A 547 4.94 -6.84 6.19
N ASP A 548 4.12 -6.18 5.35
CA ASP A 548 3.17 -6.92 4.49
C ASP A 548 2.29 -7.89 5.31
N VAL A 549 1.94 -7.48 6.54
CA VAL A 549 0.94 -8.19 7.36
C VAL A 549 -0.31 -7.35 7.38
N HIS A 550 -1.37 -7.91 6.85
CA HIS A 550 -2.63 -7.20 6.68
C HIS A 550 -3.69 -7.81 7.60
N THR A 551 -4.72 -7.04 7.91
CA THR A 551 -5.95 -7.61 8.48
C THR A 551 -7.06 -7.46 7.45
N ARG A 552 -7.80 -8.54 7.19
CA ARG A 552 -8.89 -8.54 6.21
C ARG A 552 -10.16 -9.06 6.86
N ILE A 553 -11.07 -8.15 7.20
CA ILE A 553 -12.27 -8.48 7.98
C ILE A 553 -13.47 -8.61 7.04
N GLY A 554 -13.75 -9.85 6.63
CA GLY A 554 -14.82 -10.19 5.68
C GLY A 554 -14.41 -10.08 4.21
N GLY A 555 -15.41 -10.07 3.31
CA GLY A 555 -15.22 -9.80 1.88
C GLY A 555 -14.37 -10.83 1.13
N SER A 556 -14.21 -12.05 1.66
CA SER A 556 -13.44 -13.10 1.00
C SER A 556 -13.96 -14.49 1.33
N LYS A 557 -13.71 -15.45 0.44
CA LYS A 557 -14.13 -16.84 0.59
C LYS A 557 -13.68 -17.45 1.91
N GLY A 558 -14.61 -18.16 2.55
CA GLY A 558 -14.39 -18.82 3.83
C GLY A 558 -14.56 -17.95 5.08
N THR A 559 -14.66 -16.62 4.93
CA THR A 559 -14.96 -15.72 6.06
C THR A 559 -16.41 -15.83 6.54
N ASN A 560 -17.32 -16.36 5.74
CA ASN A 560 -18.77 -16.31 6.00
C ASN A 560 -19.29 -14.87 6.25
N LEU A 561 -18.61 -13.90 5.65
CA LEU A 561 -18.87 -12.46 5.76
C LEU A 561 -18.82 -11.85 4.35
N GLN A 562 -19.50 -12.51 3.42
CA GLN A 562 -19.56 -12.19 1.99
C GLN A 562 -20.93 -11.60 1.64
N VAL A 563 -21.16 -11.26 0.38
CA VAL A 563 -22.42 -10.66 -0.10
C VAL A 563 -23.67 -11.44 0.32
N ALA A 564 -23.56 -12.78 0.40
CA ALA A 564 -24.66 -13.65 0.80
C ALA A 564 -25.08 -13.48 2.27
N GLN A 565 -24.13 -13.15 3.16
CA GLN A 565 -24.40 -12.98 4.60
C GLN A 565 -24.57 -11.51 4.98
N CYS A 566 -23.84 -10.62 4.31
CA CYS A 566 -23.68 -9.23 4.71
C CYS A 566 -23.98 -8.25 3.56
N PRO A 567 -25.15 -8.34 2.89
CA PRO A 567 -25.47 -7.45 1.78
C PRO A 567 -25.52 -5.98 2.24
N ALA A 568 -25.02 -5.07 1.41
CA ALA A 568 -25.08 -3.63 1.66
C ALA A 568 -26.54 -3.14 1.78
N THR A 569 -27.03 -3.04 3.01
CA THR A 569 -28.43 -2.69 3.31
C THR A 569 -28.46 -1.51 4.27
N VAL A 570 -28.84 -0.34 3.76
CA VAL A 570 -28.89 0.90 4.55
C VAL A 570 -29.75 0.73 5.79
N GLY A 571 -29.19 1.10 6.96
CA GLY A 571 -29.89 1.05 8.25
C GLY A 571 -30.15 -0.33 8.82
N SER A 572 -29.71 -1.41 8.15
CA SER A 572 -29.76 -2.75 8.71
C SER A 572 -28.45 -3.07 9.42
N VAL A 573 -28.55 -3.48 10.68
CA VAL A 573 -27.41 -4.00 11.45
C VAL A 573 -27.58 -5.49 11.64
N ASN A 574 -26.94 -6.28 10.76
CA ASN A 574 -26.91 -7.73 10.90
C ASN A 574 -25.86 -8.12 11.95
N GLN A 575 -26.31 -8.71 13.06
CA GLN A 575 -25.45 -9.19 14.14
C GLN A 575 -24.45 -10.26 13.66
N GLN A 576 -24.80 -11.03 12.62
CA GLN A 576 -23.88 -12.00 12.02
C GLN A 576 -22.69 -11.36 11.29
N CYS A 577 -22.78 -10.06 10.98
CA CYS A 577 -21.76 -9.27 10.30
C CYS A 577 -20.93 -8.40 11.27
N MET A 578 -21.11 -8.56 12.58
CA MET A 578 -20.24 -7.96 13.58
C MET A 578 -18.95 -8.79 13.71
N ALA A 579 -17.92 -8.34 13.01
CA ALA A 579 -16.78 -9.18 12.67
C ALA A 579 -15.51 -8.92 13.51
N ALA A 580 -15.36 -7.78 14.18
CA ALA A 580 -14.25 -7.52 15.11
C ALA A 580 -14.50 -6.33 16.04
N HIS A 581 -14.03 -6.42 17.29
CA HIS A 581 -14.08 -5.33 18.27
C HIS A 581 -13.07 -4.22 17.94
N THR A 582 -11.84 -4.62 17.62
CA THR A 582 -10.71 -3.73 17.34
C THR A 582 -9.80 -4.43 16.35
N ASN A 583 -9.38 -3.73 15.31
CA ASN A 583 -8.54 -4.35 14.32
C ASN A 583 -7.12 -4.53 14.88
N VAL A 584 -6.46 -3.44 15.26
CA VAL A 584 -5.13 -3.51 15.87
C VAL A 584 -5.07 -2.66 17.13
N HIS A 585 -4.55 -3.23 18.23
CA HIS A 585 -4.32 -2.52 19.49
C HIS A 585 -2.85 -2.60 19.88
N VAL A 586 -2.14 -1.48 19.80
CA VAL A 586 -0.78 -1.33 20.35
C VAL A 586 -0.93 -0.78 21.76
N THR A 587 -0.73 -1.64 22.74
CA THR A 587 -1.22 -1.39 24.11
C THR A 587 -0.34 -0.42 24.87
N LYS A 588 -0.90 0.13 25.94
CA LYS A 588 -0.13 0.85 26.96
C LYS A 588 1.04 0.00 27.46
N GLY A 589 2.23 0.59 27.48
CA GLY A 589 3.47 -0.09 27.90
C GLY A 589 4.23 -0.78 26.76
N ALA A 590 3.61 -0.98 25.59
CA ALA A 590 4.35 -1.34 24.39
C ALA A 590 5.23 -0.16 23.94
N ASN A 591 6.34 -0.49 23.30
CA ASN A 591 7.30 0.49 22.82
C ASN A 591 8.02 -0.05 21.58
N GLY A 592 8.36 0.81 20.64
CA GLY A 592 9.18 0.41 19.49
C GLY A 592 8.42 -0.35 18.40
N ALA A 593 7.09 -0.21 18.32
CA ALA A 593 6.29 -0.90 17.31
C ALA A 593 6.56 -0.33 15.91
N TYR A 594 6.90 -1.21 14.97
CA TYR A 594 7.22 -0.85 13.59
C TYR A 594 6.29 -1.57 12.62
N PHE A 595 5.54 -0.80 11.83
CA PHE A 595 4.61 -1.26 10.81
C PHE A 595 5.02 -0.68 9.47
N GLU A 596 5.24 -1.52 8.46
CA GLU A 596 5.54 -1.11 7.08
C GLU A 596 4.68 -1.89 6.06
N ASN A 597 3.98 -1.14 5.20
CA ASN A 597 3.00 -1.68 4.26
C ASN A 597 1.95 -2.59 4.91
N ASN A 598 1.29 -2.09 5.95
CA ASN A 598 0.19 -2.80 6.60
C ASN A 598 -1.14 -2.19 6.18
N TRP A 599 -2.11 -3.03 5.83
CA TRP A 599 -3.45 -2.61 5.47
C TRP A 599 -4.44 -3.26 6.43
N PHE A 600 -5.11 -2.44 7.23
CA PHE A 600 -6.11 -2.89 8.18
C PHE A 600 -7.50 -2.56 7.65
N TRP A 601 -8.09 -3.52 6.95
CA TRP A 601 -9.29 -3.31 6.14
C TRP A 601 -10.48 -4.09 6.69
N THR A 602 -11.58 -3.37 6.94
CA THR A 602 -12.90 -3.95 7.11
C THR A 602 -13.62 -3.92 5.77
N ALA A 603 -14.13 -5.07 5.31
CA ALA A 603 -14.55 -5.19 3.93
C ALA A 603 -15.73 -4.28 3.56
N ASP A 604 -15.50 -3.39 2.59
CA ASP A 604 -16.53 -2.56 1.98
C ASP A 604 -17.20 -3.25 0.76
N HIS A 605 -16.51 -4.22 0.15
CA HIS A 605 -17.01 -5.07 -0.93
C HIS A 605 -16.50 -6.51 -0.85
N ASP A 606 -17.14 -7.41 -1.60
CA ASP A 606 -16.77 -8.82 -1.68
C ASP A 606 -15.74 -9.05 -2.81
N LEU A 607 -14.49 -9.41 -2.44
CA LEU A 607 -13.37 -9.64 -3.35
C LEU A 607 -13.48 -10.95 -4.15
N ASP A 608 -14.43 -11.81 -3.80
CA ASP A 608 -14.65 -13.07 -4.52
C ASP A 608 -16.02 -13.10 -5.22
N ASP A 609 -16.73 -11.97 -5.25
CA ASP A 609 -17.91 -11.74 -6.09
C ASP A 609 -17.49 -11.15 -7.45
N ALA A 610 -18.04 -11.69 -8.53
CA ALA A 610 -17.66 -11.31 -9.89
C ALA A 610 -18.02 -9.85 -10.27
N ARG A 611 -18.83 -9.16 -9.46
CA ARG A 611 -19.20 -7.75 -9.65
C ARG A 611 -18.61 -6.85 -8.58
N SER A 612 -17.73 -7.37 -7.71
CA SER A 612 -17.17 -6.63 -6.58
C SER A 612 -18.27 -5.96 -5.74
N THR A 613 -19.36 -6.69 -5.46
CA THR A 613 -20.56 -6.13 -4.82
C THR A 613 -20.25 -5.60 -3.41
N GLN A 614 -20.76 -4.40 -3.09
CA GLN A 614 -20.62 -3.78 -1.76
C GLN A 614 -21.31 -4.61 -0.66
N ILE A 615 -20.73 -4.60 0.53
CA ILE A 615 -21.21 -5.31 1.72
C ILE A 615 -21.22 -4.42 2.97
N SER A 616 -21.92 -4.86 4.02
CA SER A 616 -21.96 -4.21 5.34
C SER A 616 -21.30 -5.10 6.38
N ILE A 617 -20.01 -4.89 6.64
CA ILE A 617 -19.29 -5.51 7.76
C ILE A 617 -19.10 -4.48 8.87
N PHE A 618 -19.35 -4.88 10.11
CA PHE A 618 -19.23 -4.00 11.26
C PHE A 618 -17.99 -4.37 12.07
N THR A 619 -17.02 -3.45 12.12
CA THR A 619 -15.86 -3.50 13.03
C THR A 619 -15.86 -2.24 13.88
N GLY A 620 -15.64 -2.36 15.20
CA GLY A 620 -15.70 -1.22 16.10
C GLY A 620 -14.60 -0.19 15.86
N ARG A 621 -13.33 -0.60 16.00
CA ARG A 621 -12.15 0.28 16.03
C ARG A 621 -11.09 -0.19 15.03
N GLY A 622 -10.38 0.74 14.40
CA GLY A 622 -9.26 0.43 13.51
C GLY A 622 -7.97 0.17 14.29
N LEU A 623 -7.00 1.08 14.17
CA LEU A 623 -5.72 1.07 14.86
C LEU A 623 -5.78 1.96 16.10
N HIS A 624 -5.74 1.35 17.28
CA HIS A 624 -5.68 2.02 18.57
C HIS A 624 -4.26 1.93 19.15
N ILE A 625 -3.63 3.06 19.42
CA ILE A 625 -2.25 3.14 19.93
C ILE A 625 -2.21 3.90 21.25
N GLU A 626 -1.64 3.25 22.28
CA GLU A 626 -1.34 3.83 23.60
C GLU A 626 0.15 3.73 23.95
N ALA A 627 0.96 3.46 22.93
CA ALA A 627 2.36 3.11 23.04
C ALA A 627 3.30 4.29 22.81
N GLN A 628 4.60 4.04 23.01
CA GLN A 628 5.67 5.00 22.74
C GLN A 628 6.54 4.55 21.57
N ASN A 629 7.12 5.50 20.83
CA ASN A 629 8.08 5.25 19.75
C ASN A 629 7.52 4.28 18.70
N VAL A 630 6.58 4.76 17.90
CA VAL A 630 5.90 3.97 16.87
C VAL A 630 6.21 4.52 15.48
N TRP A 631 6.45 3.61 14.52
CA TRP A 631 6.59 3.94 13.11
C TRP A 631 5.46 3.29 12.31
N LEU A 632 4.73 4.11 11.56
CA LEU A 632 3.71 3.70 10.62
C LEU A 632 4.14 4.13 9.21
N TRP A 633 4.81 3.22 8.50
CA TRP A 633 5.21 3.42 7.10
C TRP A 633 4.17 2.81 6.16
N ALA A 634 3.62 3.61 5.25
CA ALA A 634 2.65 3.13 4.26
C ALA A 634 1.46 2.36 4.87
N ASN A 635 0.84 2.91 5.91
CA ASN A 635 -0.22 2.23 6.65
C ASN A 635 -1.61 2.72 6.22
N GLY A 636 -2.51 1.78 5.92
CA GLY A 636 -3.91 2.07 5.60
C GLY A 636 -4.84 1.46 6.65
N VAL A 637 -5.84 2.20 7.13
CA VAL A 637 -6.84 1.71 8.08
C VAL A 637 -8.23 2.19 7.67
N GLU A 638 -9.12 1.26 7.35
CA GLU A 638 -10.34 1.61 6.62
C GLU A 638 -11.60 0.90 7.13
N HIS A 639 -12.70 1.64 7.13
CA HIS A 639 -14.08 1.19 7.33
C HIS A 639 -14.43 0.67 8.73
N HIS A 640 -13.89 1.31 9.78
CA HIS A 640 -14.21 1.05 11.18
C HIS A 640 -15.24 2.05 11.72
N ALA A 641 -16.11 1.59 12.62
CA ALA A 641 -17.32 2.29 13.00
C ALA A 641 -17.13 3.44 14.02
N LEU A 642 -16.01 3.48 14.72
CA LEU A 642 -15.68 4.58 15.66
C LEU A 642 -14.57 5.45 15.10
N TYR A 643 -13.42 4.87 14.78
CA TYR A 643 -12.30 5.59 14.20
C TYR A 643 -11.40 4.64 13.44
N GLN A 644 -10.71 5.20 12.45
CA GLN A 644 -9.68 4.47 11.72
C GLN A 644 -8.39 4.48 12.53
N TYR A 645 -7.88 5.66 12.89
CA TYR A 645 -6.74 5.80 13.81
C TYR A 645 -7.14 6.50 15.12
N GLN A 646 -6.67 5.97 16.24
CA GLN A 646 -6.64 6.70 17.50
C GLN A 646 -5.28 6.58 18.18
N PHE A 647 -4.68 7.74 18.48
CA PHE A 647 -3.49 7.85 19.34
C PHE A 647 -3.95 8.39 20.69
N ASN A 648 -3.86 7.57 21.74
CA ASN A 648 -4.42 7.84 23.06
C ASN A 648 -3.33 7.75 24.13
N ASP A 649 -2.99 8.86 24.78
CA ASP A 649 -1.88 8.93 25.74
C ASP A 649 -0.55 8.37 25.17
N ALA A 650 -0.40 8.44 23.84
CA ALA A 650 0.75 7.92 23.10
C ALA A 650 1.85 8.99 22.98
N SER A 651 3.07 8.56 22.68
CA SER A 651 4.15 9.53 22.44
C SER A 651 5.17 9.08 21.40
N ASN A 652 5.75 10.05 20.70
CA ASN A 652 6.75 9.85 19.65
C ASN A 652 6.20 8.91 18.56
N ILE A 653 5.34 9.45 17.71
CA ILE A 653 4.75 8.72 16.60
C ILE A 653 5.29 9.31 15.31
N PHE A 654 5.91 8.48 14.48
CA PHE A 654 6.12 8.77 13.07
C PHE A 654 5.03 8.06 12.26
N ALA A 655 4.35 8.79 11.39
CA ALA A 655 3.32 8.25 10.51
C ALA A 655 3.46 8.85 9.11
N GLY A 656 3.58 8.02 8.07
CA GLY A 656 3.65 8.52 6.70
C GLY A 656 3.86 7.44 5.63
N PHE A 657 3.20 7.53 4.47
CA PHE A 657 1.89 8.14 4.29
C PHE A 657 0.85 7.25 5.01
N ILE A 658 -0.03 7.84 5.83
CA ILE A 658 -1.17 7.11 6.41
C ILE A 658 -2.43 7.36 5.59
N GLN A 659 -3.33 6.38 5.51
CA GLN A 659 -4.56 6.54 4.74
C GLN A 659 -5.78 5.93 5.48
N THR A 660 -6.96 6.51 5.25
CA THR A 660 -8.23 6.07 5.82
C THR A 660 -9.45 6.25 4.93
N GLU A 661 -10.44 5.38 5.10
CA GLU A 661 -11.80 5.55 4.59
C GLU A 661 -12.88 5.32 5.66
N THR A 662 -13.92 6.16 5.65
CA THR A 662 -15.13 5.96 6.46
C THR A 662 -15.97 4.79 5.91
N PRO A 663 -16.61 3.95 6.76
CA PRO A 663 -17.49 2.89 6.28
C PRO A 663 -18.64 3.40 5.42
N TYR A 664 -18.93 2.75 4.30
CA TYR A 664 -19.84 3.30 3.27
C TYR A 664 -21.31 3.35 3.71
N TYR A 665 -21.70 2.54 4.69
CA TYR A 665 -23.04 2.59 5.27
C TYR A 665 -23.29 3.83 6.13
N MET A 666 -22.25 4.55 6.56
CA MET A 666 -22.43 5.72 7.41
C MET A 666 -23.12 6.87 6.66
N PRO A 667 -23.96 7.67 7.34
CA PRO A 667 -24.21 7.68 8.78
C PRO A 667 -25.41 6.82 9.22
N THR A 668 -25.74 5.69 8.57
CA THR A 668 -26.86 4.83 8.99
C THR A 668 -26.45 3.35 9.12
N PRO A 669 -26.02 2.89 10.31
CA PRO A 669 -25.93 3.65 11.56
C PRO A 669 -24.80 4.68 11.57
N ASP A 670 -24.97 5.72 12.41
CA ASP A 670 -23.95 6.73 12.67
C ASP A 670 -22.93 6.20 13.70
N ALA A 671 -21.83 6.93 13.92
CA ALA A 671 -20.79 6.51 14.86
C ALA A 671 -21.25 6.51 16.34
N SER A 672 -22.34 7.20 16.68
CA SER A 672 -22.91 7.21 18.04
C SER A 672 -23.83 6.02 18.33
N ASN A 673 -24.44 5.43 17.29
CA ASN A 673 -25.43 4.35 17.37
C ASN A 673 -24.98 3.05 16.69
N GLN A 674 -23.71 2.95 16.29
CA GLN A 674 -23.12 1.73 15.76
C GLN A 674 -23.12 0.58 16.80
N PRO A 675 -23.13 -0.70 16.39
CA PRO A 675 -23.47 -1.83 17.28
C PRO A 675 -22.47 -2.20 18.38
N TYR A 676 -21.23 -1.70 18.32
CA TYR A 676 -20.23 -1.90 19.37
C TYR A 676 -20.41 -0.95 20.55
N GLY A 677 -21.15 0.14 20.37
CA GLY A 677 -21.30 1.19 21.38
C GLY A 677 -19.97 1.87 21.74
N ARG A 678 -20.03 2.75 22.73
CA ARG A 678 -18.87 3.46 23.29
C ARG A 678 -18.28 2.68 24.48
N SER A 679 -16.96 2.66 24.59
CA SER A 679 -16.23 2.13 25.74
C SER A 679 -15.25 3.16 26.33
N ASP A 680 -15.42 3.47 27.61
CA ASP A 680 -14.44 4.29 28.36
C ASP A 680 -13.09 3.59 28.49
N ALA A 681 -13.07 2.25 28.55
CA ALA A 681 -11.83 1.47 28.65
C ALA A 681 -10.91 1.64 27.43
N PHE A 682 -11.48 1.96 26.27
CA PHE A 682 -10.74 2.25 25.03
C PHE A 682 -10.72 3.75 24.70
N SER A 683 -11.07 4.60 25.69
CA SER A 683 -11.14 6.06 25.53
C SER A 683 -11.92 6.49 24.28
N ASP A 684 -13.02 5.80 23.95
CA ASP A 684 -13.73 6.05 22.71
C ASP A 684 -14.32 7.47 22.63
N PRO A 685 -14.34 8.05 21.42
CA PRO A 685 -14.92 9.37 21.19
C PRO A 685 -16.40 9.44 21.56
N VAL A 686 -16.83 10.64 21.96
CA VAL A 686 -18.25 10.98 22.12
C VAL A 686 -18.71 11.69 20.86
N TYR A 687 -19.65 11.07 20.14
CA TYR A 687 -20.17 11.60 18.89
C TYR A 687 -21.53 12.28 19.07
N PRO A 688 -21.78 13.42 18.41
CA PRO A 688 -23.15 13.88 18.19
C PRO A 688 -23.88 12.92 17.21
N SER A 689 -25.21 12.89 17.28
CA SER A 689 -26.01 12.09 16.34
C SER A 689 -25.76 12.55 14.89
N GLY A 690 -25.72 11.59 13.96
CA GLY A 690 -25.42 11.80 12.54
C GLY A 690 -23.93 11.91 12.21
N ALA A 691 -23.02 11.90 13.19
CA ALA A 691 -21.59 11.91 12.93
C ALA A 691 -21.08 10.59 12.33
N SER A 692 -20.08 10.68 11.48
CA SER A 692 -19.34 9.53 10.96
C SER A 692 -18.06 9.30 11.77
N ALA A 693 -17.45 8.14 11.58
CA ALA A 693 -16.19 7.79 12.22
C ALA A 693 -15.08 8.82 11.94
N TYR A 694 -14.19 9.02 12.90
CA TYR A 694 -12.99 9.82 12.65
C TYR A 694 -12.02 9.04 11.73
N GLY A 695 -11.39 9.74 10.79
CA GLY A 695 -10.19 9.23 10.11
C GLY A 695 -9.04 9.14 11.11
N LEU A 696 -8.79 10.22 11.83
CA LEU A 696 -7.75 10.29 12.85
C LEU A 696 -8.26 11.01 14.10
N ARG A 697 -7.95 10.45 15.28
CA ARG A 697 -8.12 11.12 16.56
C ARG A 697 -6.83 11.07 17.36
N VAL A 698 -6.35 12.23 17.77
CA VAL A 698 -5.18 12.37 18.65
C VAL A 698 -5.65 12.89 20.00
N LEU A 699 -5.53 12.08 21.03
CA LEU A 699 -6.00 12.35 22.38
C LEU A 699 -4.84 12.31 23.38
N ARG A 700 -4.56 13.44 24.05
CA ARG A 700 -3.51 13.58 25.08
C ARG A 700 -2.15 13.01 24.67
N SER A 701 -1.81 13.08 23.38
CA SER A 701 -0.64 12.41 22.82
C SER A 701 0.42 13.41 22.37
N LYS A 702 1.70 13.10 22.58
CA LYS A 702 2.81 14.03 22.36
C LYS A 702 3.72 13.59 21.22
N ASN A 703 4.30 14.54 20.52
CA ASN A 703 5.24 14.29 19.43
C ASN A 703 4.64 13.40 18.34
N VAL A 704 3.42 13.72 17.90
CA VAL A 704 2.77 13.05 16.78
C VAL A 704 3.18 13.74 15.49
N LEU A 705 3.96 13.05 14.67
CA LEU A 705 4.60 13.57 13.46
C LEU A 705 4.04 12.84 12.23
N ILE A 706 3.26 13.55 11.42
CA ILE A 706 2.55 12.99 10.26
C ILE A 706 3.16 13.56 8.98
N TYR A 707 3.88 12.73 8.23
CA TYR A 707 4.50 13.09 6.95
C TYR A 707 3.64 12.55 5.81
N GLY A 708 2.52 13.22 5.57
CA GLY A 708 1.50 12.81 4.62
C GLY A 708 0.40 11.98 5.27
N GLY A 709 -0.85 12.39 5.05
CA GLY A 709 -2.03 11.66 5.51
C GLY A 709 -3.22 11.86 4.59
N GLY A 710 -3.95 10.79 4.29
CA GLY A 710 -5.10 10.75 3.40
C GLY A 710 -6.36 10.33 4.14
N LEU A 711 -7.25 11.26 4.47
CA LEU A 711 -8.45 10.95 5.28
C LEU A 711 -9.74 11.13 4.47
N TYR A 712 -10.36 10.04 4.05
CA TYR A 712 -11.39 10.07 3.02
C TYR A 712 -12.78 9.65 3.50
N SER A 713 -13.78 10.35 2.99
CA SER A 713 -15.20 10.05 3.15
C SER A 713 -15.87 10.17 1.80
N PHE A 714 -16.26 9.03 1.21
CA PHE A 714 -16.79 8.99 -0.15
C PHE A 714 -18.31 8.84 -0.22
N PHE A 715 -18.95 8.39 0.86
CA PHE A 715 -20.34 7.92 0.82
C PHE A 715 -21.18 8.53 1.92
N ARG A 716 -22.48 8.60 1.63
CA ARG A 716 -23.55 8.68 2.63
C ARG A 716 -24.55 7.58 2.33
N ASN A 717 -24.66 6.58 3.21
CA ASN A 717 -25.57 5.45 3.04
C ASN A 717 -25.41 4.76 1.68
N TYR A 718 -24.18 4.41 1.32
CA TYR A 718 -23.78 3.84 0.01
C TYR A 718 -24.00 4.76 -1.21
N ASN A 719 -24.48 6.00 -1.01
CA ASN A 719 -24.58 6.99 -2.08
C ASN A 719 -23.29 7.80 -2.20
N VAL A 720 -22.62 7.69 -3.36
CA VAL A 720 -21.37 8.40 -3.67
C VAL A 720 -21.58 9.86 -4.09
N GLY A 721 -22.82 10.31 -4.28
CA GLY A 721 -23.15 11.65 -4.80
C GLY A 721 -22.59 12.80 -3.96
N CYS A 722 -22.35 12.58 -2.66
CA CYS A 722 -21.74 13.57 -1.78
C CYS A 722 -20.25 13.83 -2.07
N SER A 723 -19.57 12.94 -2.79
CA SER A 723 -18.16 13.05 -3.19
C SER A 723 -17.96 13.17 -4.69
N SER A 724 -19.03 13.49 -5.44
CA SER A 724 -18.99 13.58 -6.90
C SER A 724 -17.78 14.39 -7.41
N ALA A 725 -17.09 13.87 -8.42
CA ALA A 725 -15.99 14.58 -9.07
C ALA A 725 -16.46 15.93 -9.66
N ASP A 726 -17.72 16.00 -10.08
CA ASP A 726 -18.37 17.17 -10.66
C ASP A 726 -19.17 18.01 -9.63
N ALA A 727 -18.90 17.82 -8.32
CA ALA A 727 -19.57 18.57 -7.27
C ALA A 727 -19.43 20.09 -7.52
N PRO A 728 -20.53 20.88 -7.48
CA PRO A 728 -20.47 22.32 -7.69
C PRO A 728 -19.44 22.98 -6.77
N ASN A 729 -18.54 23.78 -7.35
CA ASN A 729 -17.43 24.45 -6.65
C ASN A 729 -16.46 23.50 -5.92
N GLY A 730 -16.46 22.20 -6.25
CA GLY A 730 -15.66 21.19 -5.56
C GLY A 730 -16.18 20.83 -4.16
N PHE A 731 -17.40 21.24 -3.79
CA PHE A 731 -17.95 20.99 -2.45
C PHE A 731 -18.38 19.53 -2.28
N ARG A 732 -17.46 18.71 -1.75
CA ARG A 732 -17.72 17.32 -1.38
C ARG A 732 -18.05 17.26 0.12
N ASN A 733 -19.24 16.80 0.48
CA ASN A 733 -19.75 16.84 1.85
C ASN A 733 -20.43 15.52 2.25
N CYS A 734 -19.60 14.52 2.52
CA CYS A 734 -20.03 13.21 2.98
C CYS A 734 -20.07 13.12 4.52
N GLN A 735 -19.16 13.79 5.22
CA GLN A 735 -19.16 13.92 6.67
C GLN A 735 -18.72 15.31 7.14
N SER A 736 -19.06 15.67 8.38
CA SER A 736 -18.74 16.99 8.91
C SER A 736 -17.31 17.15 9.41
N ARG A 737 -16.75 16.12 10.06
CA ARG A 737 -15.43 16.17 10.71
C ARG A 737 -14.69 14.86 10.49
N VAL A 738 -13.38 14.90 10.29
CA VAL A 738 -12.57 13.67 10.05
C VAL A 738 -11.31 13.58 10.91
N PHE A 739 -10.65 14.71 11.22
CA PHE A 739 -9.49 14.74 12.10
C PHE A 739 -9.77 15.56 13.37
N SER A 740 -9.64 14.89 14.53
CA SER A 740 -9.77 15.51 15.86
C SER A 740 -8.44 15.55 16.62
N ILE A 741 -8.09 16.70 17.19
CA ILE A 741 -6.99 16.87 18.15
C ILE A 741 -7.59 17.30 19.48
N GLU A 742 -7.30 16.55 20.54
CA GLU A 742 -7.96 16.71 21.84
C GLU A 742 -6.98 16.65 23.00
N GLY A 743 -7.29 17.42 24.04
CA GLY A 743 -6.51 17.49 25.27
C GLY A 743 -5.10 18.02 25.05
N ALA A 744 -4.21 17.76 26.01
CA ALA A 744 -2.81 18.20 25.96
C ALA A 744 -1.99 17.38 24.94
N SER A 745 -2.26 17.61 23.65
CA SER A 745 -1.63 16.93 22.52
C SER A 745 -0.65 17.84 21.77
N SER A 746 0.34 17.25 21.10
CA SER A 746 1.18 17.95 20.12
C SER A 746 1.23 17.20 18.79
N VAL A 747 0.83 17.89 17.72
CA VAL A 747 0.76 17.35 16.35
C VAL A 747 1.46 18.27 15.36
N GLN A 748 2.34 17.69 14.55
CA GLN A 748 2.98 18.33 13.41
C GLN A 748 2.69 17.48 12.19
N ALA A 749 1.91 18.01 11.26
CA ALA A 749 1.47 17.27 10.08
C ALA A 749 1.77 18.05 8.80
N PHE A 750 2.14 17.31 7.76
CA PHE A 750 2.44 17.79 6.43
C PHE A 750 1.59 17.04 5.41
N ALA A 751 1.18 17.72 4.33
CA ALA A 751 0.41 17.12 3.23
C ALA A 751 -0.80 16.29 3.73
N LEU A 752 -1.66 16.90 4.54
CA LEU A 752 -2.92 16.30 4.97
C LEU A 752 -3.96 16.52 3.88
N SER A 753 -4.26 15.45 3.15
CA SER A 753 -5.25 15.41 2.08
C SER A 753 -6.52 14.71 2.53
N GLU A 754 -7.68 15.29 2.26
CA GLU A 754 -8.96 14.78 2.72
C GLU A 754 -10.03 14.84 1.63
N VAL A 755 -10.99 13.93 1.69
CA VAL A 755 -12.13 13.89 0.75
C VAL A 755 -13.43 13.89 1.54
N GLY A 756 -14.38 14.72 1.11
CA GLY A 756 -15.75 14.66 1.60
C GLY A 756 -15.97 15.10 3.04
N SER A 757 -14.99 15.74 3.68
CA SER A 757 -15.14 16.35 5.01
C SER A 757 -15.40 17.85 4.90
N GLU A 758 -16.37 18.38 5.64
CA GLU A 758 -16.61 19.83 5.73
C GLU A 758 -15.48 20.54 6.52
N TRP A 759 -15.12 19.97 7.66
CA TRP A 759 -14.05 20.44 8.52
C TRP A 759 -12.92 19.45 8.51
N MET A 760 -11.77 19.92 8.06
CA MET A 760 -10.58 19.11 7.97
C MET A 760 -10.01 18.84 9.35
N VAL A 761 -9.87 19.89 10.17
CA VAL A 761 -9.31 19.80 11.51
C VAL A 761 -10.29 20.39 12.53
N THR A 762 -10.55 19.63 13.59
CA THR A 762 -11.27 20.06 14.79
C THR A 762 -10.35 19.92 16.00
N VAL A 763 -10.31 20.94 16.87
CA VAL A 763 -9.49 20.96 18.09
C VAL A 763 -10.39 21.18 19.29
N ASP A 764 -10.42 20.23 20.23
CA ASP A 764 -11.25 20.27 21.44
C ASP A 764 -12.72 20.66 21.14
N GLY A 765 -13.27 20.08 20.06
CA GLY A 765 -14.64 20.33 19.59
C GLY A 765 -14.83 21.64 18.81
N VAL A 766 -13.79 22.45 18.63
CA VAL A 766 -13.81 23.69 17.85
C VAL A 766 -13.23 23.46 16.46
N ASP A 767 -14.02 23.72 15.42
CA ASP A 767 -13.59 23.54 14.04
C ASP A 767 -12.56 24.62 13.63
N LYS A 768 -11.46 24.21 12.98
CA LYS A 768 -10.29 25.07 12.70
C LYS A 768 -9.97 25.23 11.22
N ALA A 769 -10.09 24.17 10.42
CA ALA A 769 -9.74 24.20 9.00
C ALA A 769 -10.93 23.77 8.16
N LYS A 770 -11.45 24.67 7.31
CA LYS A 770 -12.57 24.38 6.42
C LYS A 770 -12.07 23.84 5.08
N TRP A 771 -12.83 22.93 4.48
CA TRP A 771 -12.49 22.35 3.16
C TRP A 771 -12.23 23.42 2.08
N SER A 772 -13.04 24.48 2.05
CA SER A 772 -13.04 25.50 0.98
C SER A 772 -11.75 26.29 0.89
N ASP A 773 -11.04 26.42 2.01
CA ASP A 773 -9.77 27.13 2.09
C ASP A 773 -8.61 26.30 1.48
N ASN A 774 -8.84 25.00 1.32
CA ASN A 774 -7.85 24.00 1.00
C ASN A 774 -8.26 23.13 -0.20
N LEU A 775 -9.28 23.52 -0.98
CA LEU A 775 -9.71 22.77 -2.16
C LEU A 775 -8.54 22.50 -3.11
N SER A 776 -8.17 21.23 -3.22
CA SER A 776 -7.04 20.74 -4.02
C SER A 776 -7.58 20.09 -5.29
N VAL A 777 -6.85 19.13 -5.85
CA VAL A 777 -7.21 18.36 -7.06
C VAL A 777 -8.59 17.69 -6.95
N TYR A 778 -8.65 16.43 -6.54
CA TYR A 778 -9.89 15.80 -6.09
C TYR A 778 -10.07 15.89 -4.56
N SER A 779 -8.99 15.93 -3.78
CA SER A 779 -9.04 16.15 -2.33
C SER A 779 -9.11 17.64 -1.96
N ASN A 780 -9.16 17.92 -0.66
CA ASN A 780 -8.74 19.16 -0.04
C ASN A 780 -7.39 18.90 0.64
N THR A 781 -6.44 19.84 0.61
CA THR A 781 -5.10 19.59 1.15
C THR A 781 -4.55 20.75 1.99
N ILE A 782 -4.15 20.44 3.22
CA ILE A 782 -3.36 21.31 4.09
C ILE A 782 -1.88 20.93 3.93
N GLY A 783 -1.04 21.88 3.51
CA GLY A 783 0.39 21.66 3.34
C GLY A 783 1.13 21.52 4.67
N TRP A 784 0.74 22.31 5.67
CA TRP A 784 1.39 22.31 7.00
C TRP A 784 0.38 22.62 8.13
N LEU A 785 0.22 21.70 9.07
CA LEU A 785 -0.53 21.88 10.32
C LEU A 785 0.42 21.76 11.51
N GLY A 786 0.33 22.66 12.48
CA GLY A 786 1.10 22.58 13.73
C GLY A 786 0.23 22.90 14.94
N TYR A 787 0.28 22.08 15.98
CA TYR A 787 -0.47 22.25 17.22
C TYR A 787 0.33 21.77 18.43
N GLY A 788 0.39 22.58 19.50
CA GLY A 788 1.03 22.17 20.77
C GLY A 788 2.55 22.04 20.74
N PHE A 789 3.21 22.54 19.69
CA PHE A 789 4.67 22.61 19.52
C PHE A 789 5.21 24.02 19.71
#